data_AF-A0A7Y7HBH3-F1
#
_entry.id   AF-A0A7Y7HBH3-F1
#
_cell.length_a   1.000
_cell.length_b   1.000
_cell.length_c   1.000
_cell.angle_alpha   90.00
_cell.angle_beta   90.00
_cell.angle_gamma   90.00
#
_symmetry.space_group_name_H-M   'P 1'
#
loop_
_entity.id
_entity.type
_entity.pdbx_description
1 polymer ?
#
loop_
_entity_poly.entity_id
_entity_poly.type
_entity_poly.pdbx_seq_one_letter_code
_entity_poly.pdbx_strand_id
1 'polypeptide(L)'
;MNNPTHRESAVKDVESREELIYLLSRASELEHGLACVYLYAAYSLKSNLDEGGMTEEQLTMVKTWKRKLAMVAVEEMLHLAQVNNMLTAIGGAPNFKRANFPLPVSAFPFGIKLTLEPFSLATIERLVIFELPEEGVLEPVVHAQYDELRNKVVREQELEYAELKPRHFKAEPELIARFGSEAFKFQEPYEIDFTTVGEFYHKVASGFKCIPEDVLFIGPREAQANARYVDLSGKLISVVNRESALQAIEMIVEQGEAPTQQHPDCHFEIFDTIRKQYISEMEKGANTNTVFDPVRKMASNPMTRFYDDATGGTLILDEDTHCAADIFNMSYDTMLQMLLRFFAHSDETEEELEMLSRATLRIMTTVIRPMGEALAKMPLGDPANAALMAGPGFGYNRDITLLPHKESAWVFFCERLFNLAKEATALAEQKTSPPEVKEASAALQALSELFIKKTAQAQKIIPKVEFVDPAKLEPEINPSTNGPYLVKGVSNLLNSKGERLLAEPQMALCRCGGSANKPFCDGTHARIGFDSSKLSGRTPDRLDKYPATDFTVCDNRGICQHSGFCTDELPEVFRLGKEPFVDQTAASGERISQQTKRCPSGALSFSFANPKLNLPVINEPTITVSKNGPYRVKGSIKLDADFLEGASKEHYTLCRCGGSKNKPFCDGTHWYNNFTDDKN
;
A
#
# COMPACT_ATOMS: atom_id res chain seq x y z
N MET A 1 32.31 32.21 -28.19
CA MET A 1 32.64 30.79 -28.04
C MET A 1 31.31 30.07 -27.96
N ASN A 2 30.92 29.42 -29.06
CA ASN A 2 29.65 28.72 -29.21
C ASN A 2 29.72 27.40 -28.45
N ASN A 3 28.72 27.16 -27.60
CA ASN A 3 28.53 25.93 -26.85
C ASN A 3 28.23 24.77 -27.83
N PRO A 4 28.77 23.56 -27.64
CA PRO A 4 28.61 22.48 -28.61
C PRO A 4 27.21 21.86 -28.52
N THR A 5 26.48 21.95 -29.63
CA THR A 5 25.50 20.98 -30.15
C THR A 5 24.54 20.33 -29.15
N HIS A 6 23.44 21.03 -28.84
CA HIS A 6 22.16 20.33 -28.73
C HIS A 6 21.86 19.77 -30.13
N ARG A 7 21.84 18.44 -30.28
CA ARG A 7 21.21 17.81 -31.44
C ARG A 7 19.74 18.24 -31.39
N GLU A 8 19.22 18.85 -32.46
CA GLU A 8 17.77 19.01 -32.60
C GLU A 8 17.16 17.62 -32.41
N SER A 9 16.22 17.49 -31.48
CA SER A 9 15.53 16.23 -31.23
C SER A 9 14.96 15.70 -32.55
N ALA A 10 15.16 14.41 -32.84
CA ALA A 10 14.57 13.77 -34.02
C ALA A 10 13.03 13.67 -33.91
N VAL A 11 12.48 13.98 -32.73
CA VAL A 11 11.06 13.99 -32.41
C VAL A 11 10.41 15.26 -32.95
N LYS A 12 9.39 15.10 -33.79
CA LYS A 12 8.62 16.22 -34.36
C LYS A 12 7.77 16.92 -33.32
N ASP A 13 7.62 18.23 -33.49
CA ASP A 13 6.78 19.06 -32.64
C ASP A 13 5.29 18.70 -32.80
N VAL A 14 4.55 18.85 -31.70
CA VAL A 14 3.10 18.70 -31.65
C VAL A 14 2.44 19.96 -32.19
N GLU A 15 1.61 19.81 -33.20
CA GLU A 15 1.04 20.94 -33.95
C GLU A 15 -0.37 21.31 -33.52
N SER A 16 -1.07 20.40 -32.83
CA SER A 16 -2.48 20.57 -32.48
C SER A 16 -2.82 20.20 -31.04
N ARG A 17 -3.86 20.84 -30.51
CA ARG A 17 -4.40 20.50 -29.18
C ARG A 17 -4.97 19.09 -29.13
N GLU A 18 -5.52 18.58 -30.23
CA GLU A 18 -6.07 17.22 -30.31
C GLU A 18 -4.96 16.17 -30.17
N GLU A 19 -3.86 16.35 -30.90
CA GLU A 19 -2.64 15.55 -30.76
C GLU A 19 -2.11 15.60 -29.32
N LEU A 20 -2.04 16.79 -28.71
CA LEU A 20 -1.58 16.94 -27.32
C LEU A 20 -2.49 16.19 -26.32
N ILE A 21 -3.82 16.25 -26.50
CA ILE A 21 -4.78 15.48 -25.67
C ILE A 21 -4.56 13.98 -25.86
N TYR A 22 -4.35 13.53 -27.10
CA TYR A 22 -4.08 12.12 -27.40
C TYR A 22 -2.79 11.66 -26.70
N LEU A 23 -1.69 12.41 -26.85
CA LEU A 23 -0.40 12.07 -26.21
C LEU A 23 -0.50 12.07 -24.69
N LEU A 24 -1.16 13.07 -24.07
CA LEU A 24 -1.38 13.06 -22.63
C LEU A 24 -2.29 11.90 -22.15
N SER A 25 -3.23 11.45 -22.99
CA SER A 25 -4.03 10.26 -22.71
C SER A 25 -3.17 9.00 -22.74
N ARG A 26 -2.27 8.88 -23.74
CA ARG A 26 -1.27 7.79 -23.81
C ARG A 26 -0.31 7.84 -22.62
N ALA A 27 0.10 9.03 -22.17
CA ALA A 27 0.94 9.21 -20.99
C ALA A 27 0.23 8.69 -19.74
N SER A 28 -1.04 9.05 -19.54
CA SER A 28 -1.82 8.53 -18.41
C SER A 28 -1.92 7.01 -18.39
N GLU A 29 -2.07 6.36 -19.56
CA GLU A 29 -2.06 4.89 -19.66
C GLU A 29 -0.70 4.29 -19.32
N LEU A 30 0.39 4.93 -19.71
CA LEU A 30 1.75 4.51 -19.43
C LEU A 30 2.07 4.61 -17.93
N GLU A 31 1.94 5.80 -17.34
CA GLU A 31 2.18 6.05 -15.90
C GLU A 31 1.39 5.06 -15.04
N HIS A 32 0.11 4.87 -15.40
CA HIS A 32 -0.76 3.93 -14.69
C HIS A 32 -0.33 2.48 -14.87
N GLY A 33 0.08 2.08 -16.08
CA GLY A 33 0.58 0.74 -16.37
C GLY A 33 1.87 0.42 -15.59
N LEU A 34 2.82 1.35 -15.58
CA LEU A 34 4.09 1.21 -14.86
C LEU A 34 3.87 1.08 -13.35
N ALA A 35 2.98 1.91 -12.77
CA ALA A 35 2.60 1.80 -11.36
C ALA A 35 2.13 0.37 -10.99
N CYS A 36 1.29 -0.24 -11.82
CA CYS A 36 0.79 -1.61 -11.60
C CYS A 36 1.91 -2.65 -11.70
N VAL A 37 2.78 -2.55 -12.71
CA VAL A 37 3.91 -3.49 -12.92
C VAL A 37 4.88 -3.43 -11.73
N TYR A 38 5.21 -2.22 -11.26
CA TYR A 38 6.13 -2.01 -10.15
C TYR A 38 5.56 -2.54 -8.83
N LEU A 39 4.27 -2.30 -8.56
CA LEU A 39 3.58 -2.88 -7.41
C LEU A 39 3.55 -4.41 -7.46
N TYR A 40 3.27 -4.99 -8.62
CA TYR A 40 3.23 -6.44 -8.79
C TYR A 40 4.58 -7.09 -8.46
N ALA A 41 5.67 -6.54 -9.00
CA ALA A 41 7.02 -6.97 -8.66
C ALA A 41 7.30 -6.82 -7.15
N ALA A 42 6.88 -5.72 -6.53
CA ALA A 42 7.03 -5.50 -5.09
C ALA A 42 6.27 -6.53 -4.24
N TYR A 43 5.03 -6.90 -4.61
CA TYR A 43 4.25 -7.92 -3.90
C TYR A 43 4.86 -9.31 -3.97
N SER A 44 5.60 -9.62 -5.03
CA SER A 44 6.28 -10.92 -5.15
C SER A 44 7.46 -11.08 -4.18
N LEU A 45 8.03 -10.00 -3.65
CA LEU A 45 9.19 -10.07 -2.75
C LEU A 45 8.80 -10.54 -1.35
N LYS A 46 9.54 -11.54 -0.83
CA LYS A 46 9.43 -12.04 0.55
C LYS A 46 9.68 -10.92 1.56
N SER A 47 9.03 -10.99 2.71
CA SER A 47 9.06 -9.92 3.72
C SER A 47 9.38 -10.41 5.14
N ASN A 48 9.45 -11.74 5.34
CA ASN A 48 9.72 -12.34 6.63
C ASN A 48 10.78 -13.45 6.52
N LEU A 49 11.49 -13.71 7.62
CA LEU A 49 12.56 -14.73 7.68
C LEU A 49 12.01 -16.16 7.62
N ASP A 50 10.81 -16.39 8.11
CA ASP A 50 10.12 -17.68 8.12
C ASP A 50 9.68 -18.14 6.71
N GLU A 51 9.60 -17.22 5.74
CA GLU A 51 9.43 -17.55 4.32
C GLU A 51 10.66 -18.27 3.72
N GLY A 52 11.80 -18.24 4.42
CA GLY A 52 13.02 -18.95 4.08
C GLY A 52 13.73 -18.43 2.83
N GLY A 53 14.93 -18.97 2.60
CA GLY A 53 15.74 -18.67 1.41
C GLY A 53 16.57 -17.39 1.49
N MET A 54 16.71 -16.77 2.68
CA MET A 54 17.53 -15.57 2.88
C MET A 54 18.11 -15.51 4.30
N THR A 55 19.23 -14.81 4.45
CA THR A 55 19.76 -14.37 5.76
C THR A 55 19.01 -13.12 6.28
N GLU A 56 19.23 -12.73 7.54
CA GLU A 56 18.66 -11.49 8.12
C GLU A 56 19.15 -10.21 7.43
N GLU A 57 20.42 -10.21 7.00
CA GLU A 57 21.01 -9.13 6.22
C GLU A 57 20.36 -9.04 4.84
N GLN A 58 20.23 -10.17 4.13
CA GLN A 58 19.57 -10.24 2.83
C GLN A 58 18.09 -9.82 2.92
N LEU A 59 17.37 -10.25 3.96
CA LEU A 59 15.98 -9.84 4.17
C LEU A 59 15.87 -8.33 4.38
N THR A 60 16.79 -7.72 5.13
CA THR A 60 16.79 -6.26 5.35
C THR A 60 17.00 -5.50 4.04
N MET A 61 17.88 -6.00 3.18
CA MET A 61 18.11 -5.46 1.85
C MET A 61 16.86 -5.64 0.96
N VAL A 62 16.28 -6.83 0.90
CA VAL A 62 15.08 -7.12 0.09
C VAL A 62 13.85 -6.34 0.56
N LYS A 63 13.67 -6.15 1.88
CA LYS A 63 12.67 -5.22 2.43
C LYS A 63 12.90 -3.79 1.94
N THR A 64 14.15 -3.39 1.75
CA THR A 64 14.48 -2.06 1.18
C THR A 64 14.14 -1.98 -0.29
N TRP A 65 14.40 -3.03 -1.08
CA TRP A 65 13.96 -3.10 -2.48
C TRP A 65 12.45 -3.00 -2.60
N LYS A 66 11.71 -3.83 -1.84
CA LYS A 66 10.24 -3.81 -1.81
C LYS A 66 9.69 -2.41 -1.51
N ARG A 67 10.28 -1.70 -0.54
CA ARG A 67 9.90 -0.32 -0.22
C ARG A 67 10.20 0.65 -1.36
N LYS A 68 11.38 0.56 -1.98
CA LYS A 68 11.75 1.41 -3.12
C LYS A 68 10.84 1.17 -4.33
N LEU A 69 10.57 -0.08 -4.71
CA LEU A 69 9.63 -0.42 -5.80
C LEU A 69 8.21 0.14 -5.53
N ALA A 70 7.70 -0.05 -4.31
CA ALA A 70 6.37 0.46 -3.94
C ALA A 70 6.33 2.00 -3.88
N MET A 71 7.43 2.65 -3.50
CA MET A 71 7.57 4.10 -3.50
C MET A 71 7.55 4.66 -4.93
N VAL A 72 8.34 4.08 -5.84
CA VAL A 72 8.33 4.46 -7.26
C VAL A 72 6.92 4.32 -7.84
N ALA A 73 6.23 3.21 -7.56
CA ALA A 73 4.84 3.07 -8.01
C ALA A 73 3.87 4.14 -7.47
N VAL A 74 4.13 4.68 -6.28
CA VAL A 74 3.35 5.82 -5.73
C VAL A 74 3.73 7.13 -6.43
N GLU A 75 4.98 7.29 -6.84
CA GLU A 75 5.42 8.42 -7.66
C GLU A 75 4.80 8.35 -9.07
N GLU A 76 4.65 7.17 -9.68
CA GLU A 76 3.88 7.02 -10.93
C GLU A 76 2.41 7.45 -10.78
N MET A 77 1.80 7.23 -9.61
CA MET A 77 0.44 7.73 -9.34
C MET A 77 0.39 9.26 -9.21
N LEU A 78 1.49 9.89 -8.74
CA LEU A 78 1.65 11.35 -8.76
C LEU A 78 1.80 11.85 -10.20
N HIS A 79 2.61 11.17 -11.03
CA HIS A 79 2.74 11.48 -12.45
C HIS A 79 1.37 11.37 -13.16
N LEU A 80 0.62 10.30 -12.91
CA LEU A 80 -0.74 10.13 -13.42
C LEU A 80 -1.67 11.29 -13.02
N ALA A 81 -1.62 11.74 -11.77
CA ALA A 81 -2.38 12.91 -11.32
C ALA A 81 -1.93 14.20 -12.04
N GLN A 82 -0.62 14.36 -12.24
CA GLN A 82 -0.03 15.51 -12.93
C GLN A 82 -0.39 15.56 -14.41
N VAL A 83 -0.38 14.41 -15.10
CA VAL A 83 -0.83 14.27 -16.49
C VAL A 83 -2.32 14.60 -16.59
N ASN A 84 -3.13 14.17 -15.63
CA ASN A 84 -4.55 14.53 -15.59
C ASN A 84 -4.79 16.01 -15.29
N ASN A 85 -3.92 16.68 -14.51
CA ASN A 85 -3.93 18.14 -14.38
C ASN A 85 -3.63 18.82 -15.72
N MET A 86 -2.65 18.32 -16.49
CA MET A 86 -2.33 18.83 -17.83
C MET A 86 -3.50 18.64 -18.81
N LEU A 87 -4.12 17.44 -18.84
CA LEU A 87 -5.34 17.17 -19.62
C LEU A 87 -6.44 18.17 -19.25
N THR A 88 -6.73 18.29 -17.95
CA THR A 88 -7.76 19.19 -17.43
C THR A 88 -7.48 20.63 -17.84
N ALA A 89 -6.24 21.11 -17.69
CA ALA A 89 -5.85 22.50 -17.99
C ALA A 89 -6.09 22.87 -19.47
N ILE A 90 -5.84 21.92 -20.38
CA ILE A 90 -6.08 22.13 -21.81
C ILE A 90 -7.51 21.77 -22.21
N GLY A 91 -8.39 21.36 -21.30
CA GLY A 91 -9.79 20.99 -21.57
C GLY A 91 -9.97 19.59 -22.18
N GLY A 92 -9.00 18.71 -22.01
CA GLY A 92 -9.17 17.26 -22.20
C GLY A 92 -9.87 16.64 -21.00
N ALA A 93 -10.56 15.52 -21.22
CA ALA A 93 -11.16 14.76 -20.13
C ALA A 93 -10.06 13.99 -19.35
N PRO A 94 -10.21 13.80 -18.03
CA PRO A 94 -9.30 12.95 -17.28
C PRO A 94 -9.31 11.51 -17.81
N ASN A 95 -8.13 10.89 -17.94
CA ASN A 95 -7.95 9.53 -18.40
C ASN A 95 -7.29 8.67 -17.30
N PHE A 96 -8.06 7.72 -16.76
CA PHE A 96 -7.58 6.75 -15.76
C PHE A 96 -7.69 5.30 -16.25
N LYS A 97 -8.27 5.09 -17.43
CA LYS A 97 -8.43 3.76 -18.01
C LYS A 97 -7.21 3.39 -18.84
N ARG A 98 -6.97 2.08 -18.93
CA ARG A 98 -5.98 1.44 -19.82
C ARG A 98 -6.52 0.06 -20.23
N ALA A 99 -5.93 -0.58 -21.23
CA ALA A 99 -6.22 -1.98 -21.50
C ALA A 99 -5.72 -2.92 -20.38
N ASN A 100 -6.32 -4.09 -20.26
CA ASN A 100 -5.92 -5.12 -19.29
C ASN A 100 -4.55 -5.74 -19.62
N PHE A 101 -3.86 -6.22 -18.59
CA PHE A 101 -2.61 -6.97 -18.76
C PHE A 101 -2.88 -8.41 -19.25
N PRO A 102 -1.97 -9.01 -20.04
CA PRO A 102 -0.71 -8.47 -20.55
C PRO A 102 -0.89 -7.54 -21.77
N LEU A 103 -0.07 -6.49 -21.84
CA LEU A 103 -0.01 -5.56 -22.98
C LEU A 103 1.11 -5.97 -23.96
N PRO A 104 0.84 -6.02 -25.28
CA PRO A 104 1.81 -6.43 -26.27
C PRO A 104 2.92 -5.39 -26.48
N VAL A 105 4.00 -5.79 -27.15
CA VAL A 105 5.12 -4.89 -27.54
C VAL A 105 4.62 -3.70 -28.37
N SER A 106 3.53 -3.85 -29.12
CA SER A 106 2.94 -2.78 -29.93
C SER A 106 2.15 -1.75 -29.12
N ALA A 107 1.92 -1.95 -27.82
CA ALA A 107 1.15 -1.02 -27.00
C ALA A 107 1.88 0.33 -26.80
N PHE A 108 3.21 0.30 -26.71
CA PHE A 108 4.06 1.48 -26.57
C PHE A 108 5.34 1.31 -27.39
N PRO A 109 5.95 2.39 -27.91
CA PRO A 109 7.08 2.34 -28.84
C PRO A 109 8.44 2.03 -28.18
N PHE A 110 8.44 1.34 -27.04
CA PHE A 110 9.66 0.99 -26.30
C PHE A 110 10.24 -0.38 -26.71
N GLY A 111 9.49 -1.15 -27.51
CA GLY A 111 9.92 -2.48 -27.96
C GLY A 111 9.80 -3.59 -26.90
N ILE A 112 9.16 -3.30 -25.77
CA ILE A 112 9.02 -4.23 -24.64
C ILE A 112 7.56 -4.34 -24.17
N LYS A 113 7.15 -5.55 -23.77
CA LYS A 113 5.80 -5.85 -23.24
C LYS A 113 5.61 -5.23 -21.86
N LEU A 114 4.40 -4.74 -21.57
CA LEU A 114 3.94 -4.40 -20.23
C LEU A 114 3.22 -5.63 -19.63
N THR A 115 3.84 -6.33 -18.69
CA THR A 115 3.27 -7.55 -18.08
C THR A 115 3.44 -7.58 -16.57
N LEU A 116 2.50 -8.24 -15.89
CA LEU A 116 2.55 -8.46 -14.44
C LEU A 116 3.39 -9.71 -14.16
N GLU A 117 4.63 -9.50 -13.76
CA GLU A 117 5.60 -10.58 -13.57
C GLU A 117 6.23 -10.52 -12.17
N PRO A 118 6.44 -11.67 -11.50
CA PRO A 118 7.18 -11.69 -10.26
C PRO A 118 8.58 -11.08 -10.45
N PHE A 119 9.14 -10.57 -9.34
CA PHE A 119 10.48 -10.01 -9.33
C PHE A 119 11.49 -11.08 -9.79
N SER A 120 12.39 -10.69 -10.66
CA SER A 120 13.44 -11.54 -11.21
C SER A 120 14.49 -10.63 -11.85
N LEU A 121 15.62 -11.21 -12.29
CA LEU A 121 16.60 -10.45 -13.07
C LEU A 121 15.96 -9.86 -14.35
N ALA A 122 15.18 -10.66 -15.09
CA ALA A 122 14.50 -10.19 -16.30
C ALA A 122 13.45 -9.10 -16.01
N THR A 123 12.77 -9.17 -14.86
CA THR A 123 11.82 -8.13 -14.44
C THR A 123 12.54 -6.83 -14.12
N ILE A 124 13.56 -6.84 -13.26
CA ILE A 124 14.28 -5.61 -12.90
C ILE A 124 15.05 -5.01 -14.08
N GLU A 125 15.59 -5.81 -14.98
CA GLU A 125 16.19 -5.33 -16.24
C GLU A 125 15.15 -4.59 -17.09
N ARG A 126 13.91 -5.10 -17.22
CA ARG A 126 12.84 -4.38 -17.91
C ARG A 126 12.47 -3.06 -17.24
N LEU A 127 12.41 -3.01 -15.90
CA LEU A 127 12.10 -1.77 -15.18
C LEU A 127 13.19 -0.71 -15.45
N VAL A 128 14.46 -1.11 -15.49
CA VAL A 128 15.58 -0.24 -15.88
C VAL A 128 15.41 0.28 -17.32
N ILE A 129 14.88 -0.52 -18.24
CA ILE A 129 14.67 -0.09 -19.63
C ILE A 129 13.47 0.86 -19.76
N PHE A 130 12.40 0.69 -18.99
CA PHE A 130 11.27 1.64 -18.99
C PHE A 130 11.74 3.03 -18.57
N GLU A 131 12.60 3.12 -17.55
CA GLU A 131 13.14 4.39 -17.04
C GLU A 131 14.49 4.78 -17.68
N LEU A 132 14.86 4.16 -18.80
CA LEU A 132 16.17 4.43 -19.40
C LEU A 132 16.22 5.88 -19.92
N PRO A 133 17.21 6.68 -19.50
CA PRO A 133 17.30 8.08 -19.92
C PRO A 133 17.53 8.22 -21.42
N GLU A 134 17.03 9.30 -22.01
CA GLU A 134 17.28 9.62 -23.42
C GLU A 134 18.78 9.87 -23.75
N GLU A 135 19.11 9.81 -25.05
CA GLU A 135 20.48 10.02 -25.54
C GLU A 135 21.00 11.40 -25.10
N GLY A 136 22.18 11.43 -24.47
CA GLY A 136 22.81 12.66 -24.02
C GLY A 136 22.64 12.99 -22.53
N VAL A 137 21.79 12.26 -21.80
CA VAL A 137 21.70 12.37 -20.33
C VAL A 137 22.85 11.62 -19.64
N LEU A 138 23.14 10.40 -20.10
CA LEU A 138 24.25 9.58 -19.60
C LEU A 138 25.51 9.77 -20.44
N GLU A 139 26.67 9.54 -19.83
CA GLU A 139 27.94 9.48 -20.56
C GLU A 139 27.88 8.43 -21.68
N PRO A 140 28.37 8.70 -22.91
CA PRO A 140 28.16 7.81 -24.06
C PRO A 140 28.58 6.36 -23.86
N VAL A 141 29.68 6.13 -23.12
CA VAL A 141 30.18 4.79 -22.81
C VAL A 141 29.23 4.04 -21.86
N VAL A 142 28.61 4.76 -20.94
CA VAL A 142 27.63 4.21 -19.99
C VAL A 142 26.32 3.93 -20.72
N HIS A 143 25.83 4.88 -21.52
CA HIS A 143 24.61 4.73 -22.32
C HIS A 143 24.66 3.49 -23.23
N ALA A 144 25.79 3.28 -23.92
CA ALA A 144 25.99 2.10 -24.79
C ALA A 144 25.85 0.75 -24.05
N GLN A 145 26.16 0.68 -22.76
CA GLN A 145 25.97 -0.55 -21.96
C GLN A 145 24.49 -0.84 -21.75
N TYR A 146 23.68 0.20 -21.55
CA TYR A 146 22.24 0.06 -21.39
C TYR A 146 21.53 -0.15 -22.74
N ASP A 147 22.07 0.34 -23.85
CA ASP A 147 21.60 -0.05 -25.19
C ASP A 147 21.81 -1.54 -25.45
N GLU A 148 22.95 -2.10 -25.04
CA GLU A 148 23.18 -3.54 -25.14
C GLU A 148 22.18 -4.32 -24.28
N LEU A 149 21.89 -3.84 -23.06
CA LEU A 149 20.88 -4.42 -22.19
C LEU A 149 19.48 -4.35 -22.82
N ARG A 150 19.08 -3.19 -23.38
CA ARG A 150 17.81 -3.01 -24.10
C ARG A 150 17.69 -4.02 -25.24
N ASN A 151 18.73 -4.14 -26.06
CA ASN A 151 18.78 -5.08 -27.18
C ASN A 151 18.71 -6.55 -26.72
N LYS A 152 19.31 -6.90 -25.57
CA LYS A 152 19.15 -8.22 -24.96
C LYS A 152 17.69 -8.48 -24.58
N VAL A 153 17.07 -7.56 -23.82
CA VAL A 153 15.68 -7.69 -23.34
C VAL A 153 14.69 -7.82 -24.50
N VAL A 154 14.84 -6.99 -25.54
CA VAL A 154 13.97 -7.04 -26.73
C VAL A 154 14.09 -8.41 -27.42
N ARG A 155 15.31 -8.90 -27.65
CA ARG A 155 15.54 -10.22 -28.29
C ARG A 155 14.94 -11.38 -27.50
N GLU A 156 15.06 -11.36 -26.17
CA GLU A 156 14.49 -12.40 -25.30
C GLU A 156 12.96 -12.45 -25.42
N GLN A 157 12.30 -11.29 -25.53
CA GLN A 157 10.84 -11.23 -25.68
C GLN A 157 10.35 -11.61 -27.09
N GLU A 158 11.12 -11.32 -28.14
CA GLU A 158 10.81 -11.76 -29.51
C GLU A 158 10.83 -13.28 -29.64
N LEU A 159 11.82 -13.93 -29.02
CA LEU A 159 11.93 -15.39 -28.97
C LEU A 159 10.71 -16.01 -28.27
N GLU A 160 10.36 -15.47 -27.10
CA GLU A 160 9.18 -15.91 -26.34
C GLU A 160 7.86 -15.71 -27.13
N TYR A 161 7.71 -14.58 -27.83
CA TYR A 161 6.54 -14.32 -28.69
C TYR A 161 6.48 -15.28 -29.89
N ALA A 162 7.62 -15.66 -30.46
CA ALA A 162 7.69 -16.63 -31.55
C ALA A 162 7.25 -18.04 -31.13
N GLU A 163 7.47 -18.42 -29.87
CA GLU A 163 7.11 -19.73 -29.29
C GLU A 163 5.63 -19.83 -28.90
N LEU A 164 4.98 -18.71 -28.50
CA LEU A 164 3.62 -18.71 -27.94
C LEU A 164 2.47 -18.83 -28.94
N LYS A 165 2.71 -18.78 -30.26
CA LYS A 165 1.67 -18.62 -31.32
C LYS A 165 0.32 -19.32 -31.06
N PRO A 166 -0.72 -18.60 -30.63
CA PRO A 166 -2.09 -18.93 -30.99
C PRO A 166 -2.31 -18.39 -32.40
N ARG A 167 -3.02 -19.16 -33.25
CA ARG A 167 -3.46 -18.67 -34.57
C ARG A 167 -4.29 -17.40 -34.34
N HIS A 168 -3.85 -16.19 -34.71
CA HIS A 168 -4.70 -15.08 -35.17
C HIS A 168 -3.88 -14.09 -36.03
N PHE A 169 -4.50 -13.70 -37.15
CA PHE A 169 -4.09 -12.75 -38.20
C PHE A 169 -2.59 -12.45 -38.35
N LYS A 170 -1.82 -13.41 -38.87
CA LYS A 170 -0.93 -13.00 -39.97
C LYS A 170 -1.86 -12.63 -41.11
N ALA A 171 -1.82 -11.38 -41.60
CA ALA A 171 -2.33 -11.11 -42.94
C ALA A 171 -1.74 -12.22 -43.83
N GLU A 172 -2.62 -13.05 -44.41
CA GLU A 172 -2.17 -14.16 -45.23
C GLU A 172 -1.15 -13.62 -46.24
N PRO A 173 -0.08 -14.35 -46.59
CA PRO A 173 0.91 -13.86 -47.54
C PRO A 173 0.29 -13.28 -48.82
N GLU A 174 -0.89 -13.78 -49.20
CA GLU A 174 -1.76 -13.27 -50.26
C GLU A 174 -2.33 -11.87 -50.00
N LEU A 175 -2.73 -11.55 -48.77
CA LEU A 175 -3.18 -10.21 -48.35
C LEU A 175 -2.03 -9.19 -48.35
N ILE A 176 -0.84 -9.58 -47.86
CA ILE A 176 0.36 -8.71 -47.88
C ILE A 176 0.81 -8.46 -49.32
N ALA A 177 0.80 -9.50 -50.17
CA ALA A 177 1.12 -9.35 -51.59
C ALA A 177 0.09 -8.47 -52.33
N ARG A 178 -1.17 -8.47 -51.90
CA ARG A 178 -2.26 -7.74 -52.54
C ARG A 178 -2.38 -6.28 -52.10
N PHE A 179 -2.09 -5.97 -50.84
CA PHE A 179 -2.27 -4.62 -50.28
C PHE A 179 -0.95 -3.92 -49.90
N GLY A 180 0.19 -4.63 -49.98
CA GLY A 180 1.48 -4.14 -49.51
C GLY A 180 1.62 -4.21 -47.98
N SER A 181 2.85 -4.27 -47.48
CA SER A 181 3.12 -4.32 -46.03
C SER A 181 2.70 -3.05 -45.29
N GLU A 182 2.67 -1.91 -45.98
CA GLU A 182 2.23 -0.62 -45.43
C GLU A 182 0.73 -0.60 -45.08
N ALA A 183 -0.12 -1.34 -45.78
CA ALA A 183 -1.56 -1.36 -45.53
C ALA A 183 -1.96 -2.04 -44.21
N PHE A 184 -1.01 -2.73 -43.56
CA PHE A 184 -1.21 -3.43 -42.29
C PHE A 184 -0.41 -2.81 -41.13
N LYS A 185 0.26 -1.67 -41.35
CA LYS A 185 0.77 -0.90 -40.22
C LYS A 185 -0.41 -0.36 -39.43
N PHE A 186 -0.45 -0.68 -38.14
CA PHE A 186 -1.36 -0.05 -37.20
C PHE A 186 -1.07 1.45 -37.24
N GLN A 187 -1.91 2.23 -37.91
CA GLN A 187 -1.76 3.69 -37.97
C GLN A 187 -2.36 4.24 -36.69
N GLU A 188 -1.48 4.52 -35.74
CA GLU A 188 -1.80 5.46 -34.67
C GLU A 188 -2.23 6.80 -35.32
N PRO A 189 -3.21 7.51 -34.73
CA PRO A 189 -3.75 8.72 -35.34
C PRO A 189 -2.70 9.83 -35.48
N TYR A 190 -1.62 9.75 -34.71
CA TYR A 190 -0.48 10.67 -34.73
C TYR A 190 0.84 9.90 -34.82
N GLU A 191 1.90 10.59 -35.24
CA GLU A 191 3.21 9.98 -35.44
C GLU A 191 3.88 9.62 -34.11
N ILE A 192 4.39 8.40 -34.04
CA ILE A 192 5.13 7.89 -32.89
C ILE A 192 6.61 7.77 -33.27
N ASP A 193 7.42 8.70 -32.76
CA ASP A 193 8.82 8.93 -33.11
C ASP A 193 9.75 9.00 -31.88
N PHE A 194 9.29 8.50 -30.73
CA PHE A 194 10.04 8.43 -29.47
C PHE A 194 10.27 6.97 -29.04
N THR A 195 11.35 6.76 -28.27
CA THR A 195 11.84 5.46 -27.82
C THR A 195 12.16 5.39 -26.31
N THR A 196 12.13 6.54 -25.63
CA THR A 196 12.19 6.67 -24.17
C THR A 196 11.03 7.49 -23.61
N VAL A 197 10.87 7.49 -22.29
CA VAL A 197 9.84 8.28 -21.59
C VAL A 197 10.18 9.77 -21.66
N GLY A 198 11.46 10.15 -21.54
CA GLY A 198 11.92 11.53 -21.72
C GLY A 198 11.60 12.08 -23.10
N GLU A 199 11.92 11.34 -24.17
CA GLU A 199 11.61 11.75 -25.55
C GLU A 199 10.10 11.95 -25.75
N PHE A 200 9.30 11.08 -25.15
CA PHE A 200 7.84 11.19 -25.17
C PHE A 200 7.35 12.48 -24.49
N TYR A 201 7.84 12.77 -23.30
CA TYR A 201 7.47 13.98 -22.58
C TYR A 201 8.03 15.26 -23.22
N HIS A 202 9.18 15.19 -23.89
CA HIS A 202 9.70 16.28 -24.71
C HIS A 202 8.81 16.57 -25.91
N LYS A 203 8.24 15.52 -26.55
CA LYS A 203 7.18 15.69 -27.56
C LYS A 203 5.97 16.41 -26.98
N VAL A 204 5.47 15.98 -25.82
CA VAL A 204 4.35 16.64 -25.13
C VAL A 204 4.69 18.11 -24.81
N ALA A 205 5.91 18.39 -24.34
CA ALA A 205 6.38 19.74 -24.04
C ALA A 205 6.41 20.65 -25.27
N SER A 206 6.71 20.11 -26.46
CA SER A 206 6.65 20.87 -27.71
C SER A 206 5.25 21.43 -27.98
N GLY A 207 4.19 20.67 -27.69
CA GLY A 207 2.80 21.13 -27.85
C GLY A 207 2.48 22.32 -26.95
N PHE A 208 2.91 22.27 -25.69
CA PHE A 208 2.78 23.40 -24.76
C PHE A 208 3.58 24.63 -25.20
N LYS A 209 4.73 24.45 -25.86
CA LYS A 209 5.58 25.54 -26.37
C LYS A 209 5.01 26.18 -27.63
N CYS A 210 4.55 25.36 -28.59
CA CYS A 210 4.21 25.78 -29.94
C CYS A 210 2.77 26.30 -30.06
N ILE A 211 1.81 25.73 -29.33
CA ILE A 211 0.41 26.15 -29.39
C ILE A 211 0.24 27.47 -28.61
N PRO A 212 -0.45 28.49 -29.15
CA PRO A 212 -0.67 29.76 -28.45
C PRO A 212 -1.42 29.57 -27.12
N GLU A 213 -0.95 30.25 -26.08
CA GLU A 213 -1.41 30.04 -24.70
C GLU A 213 -2.88 30.41 -24.50
N ASP A 214 -3.35 31.45 -25.18
CA ASP A 214 -4.72 31.98 -25.12
C ASP A 214 -5.79 31.02 -25.67
N VAL A 215 -5.40 30.08 -26.54
CA VAL A 215 -6.29 29.05 -27.10
C VAL A 215 -6.04 27.66 -26.52
N LEU A 216 -4.94 27.45 -25.79
CA LEU A 216 -4.58 26.15 -25.24
C LEU A 216 -5.21 25.90 -23.87
N PHE A 217 -5.08 26.85 -22.94
CA PHE A 217 -5.49 26.69 -21.54
C PHE A 217 -6.96 27.04 -21.32
N ILE A 218 -7.85 26.22 -21.90
CA ILE A 218 -9.30 26.45 -21.94
C ILE A 218 -10.10 25.64 -20.92
N GLY A 219 -9.45 24.81 -20.12
CA GLY A 219 -10.12 23.95 -19.15
C GLY A 219 -10.35 24.60 -17.78
N PRO A 220 -11.22 23.99 -16.95
CA PRO A 220 -11.56 24.49 -15.63
C PRO A 220 -10.39 24.31 -14.65
N ARG A 221 -9.97 25.38 -13.97
CA ARG A 221 -8.82 25.36 -13.04
C ARG A 221 -9.17 24.66 -11.72
N GLU A 222 -10.40 24.83 -11.28
CA GLU A 222 -11.00 24.24 -10.09
C GLU A 222 -11.06 22.71 -10.14
N ALA A 223 -11.06 22.13 -11.34
CA ALA A 223 -11.11 20.69 -11.58
C ALA A 223 -9.76 19.98 -11.39
N GLN A 224 -8.67 20.75 -11.25
CA GLN A 224 -7.33 20.19 -11.08
C GLN A 224 -7.10 19.68 -9.65
N ALA A 225 -6.42 18.55 -9.54
CA ALA A 225 -5.87 18.07 -8.28
C ALA A 225 -4.77 19.02 -7.76
N ASN A 226 -4.70 19.18 -6.44
CA ASN A 226 -3.71 20.03 -5.80
C ASN A 226 -3.34 19.50 -4.40
N ALA A 227 -2.39 20.19 -3.76
CA ALA A 227 -1.86 19.94 -2.42
C ALA A 227 -2.91 19.63 -1.35
N ARG A 228 -4.09 20.23 -1.46
CA ARG A 228 -5.17 20.07 -0.49
C ARG A 228 -5.79 18.68 -0.50
N TYR A 229 -5.84 18.05 -1.67
CA TYR A 229 -6.65 16.85 -1.89
C TYR A 229 -5.77 15.61 -2.10
N VAL A 230 -4.91 15.59 -3.13
CA VAL A 230 -4.30 14.35 -3.64
C VAL A 230 -2.77 14.32 -3.48
N ASP A 231 -2.17 15.36 -2.91
CA ASP A 231 -0.71 15.49 -2.90
C ASP A 231 -0.02 14.63 -1.84
N LEU A 232 0.53 13.51 -2.30
CA LEU A 232 1.21 12.52 -1.49
C LEU A 232 2.63 12.96 -1.07
N SER A 233 3.21 13.96 -1.74
CA SER A 233 4.63 14.32 -1.60
C SER A 233 4.90 15.82 -1.45
N GLY A 234 3.89 16.68 -1.55
CA GLY A 234 4.04 18.14 -1.55
C GLY A 234 4.46 18.71 -2.92
N LYS A 235 4.38 17.92 -4.00
CA LYS A 235 5.04 18.21 -5.28
C LYS A 235 4.08 18.41 -6.46
N LEU A 236 2.77 18.25 -6.26
CA LEU A 236 1.81 18.35 -7.36
C LEU A 236 1.67 19.81 -7.85
N ILE A 237 1.85 20.03 -9.15
CA ILE A 237 1.83 21.36 -9.77
C ILE A 237 0.45 21.61 -10.39
N SER A 238 -0.18 22.71 -10.01
CA SER A 238 -1.37 23.22 -10.71
C SER A 238 -0.96 23.88 -12.02
N VAL A 239 -1.49 23.38 -13.13
CA VAL A 239 -1.13 23.77 -14.49
C VAL A 239 -2.08 24.87 -14.97
N VAL A 240 -1.62 26.11 -14.94
CA VAL A 240 -2.45 27.31 -15.22
C VAL A 240 -1.98 28.12 -16.41
N ASN A 241 -0.77 27.82 -16.91
CA ASN A 241 -0.08 28.50 -17.99
C ASN A 241 1.03 27.60 -18.56
N ARG A 242 1.71 28.06 -19.60
CA ARG A 242 2.81 27.32 -20.23
C ARG A 242 3.94 27.00 -19.26
N GLU A 243 4.33 27.95 -18.41
CA GLU A 243 5.42 27.78 -17.45
C GLU A 243 5.15 26.62 -16.48
N SER A 244 3.98 26.61 -15.84
CA SER A 244 3.57 25.54 -14.93
C SER A 244 3.38 24.18 -15.63
N ALA A 245 2.96 24.16 -16.90
CA ALA A 245 2.90 22.93 -17.68
C ALA A 245 4.30 22.34 -17.94
N LEU A 246 5.27 23.18 -18.29
CA LEU A 246 6.65 22.74 -18.53
C LEU A 246 7.32 22.29 -17.23
N GLN A 247 7.08 22.97 -16.11
CA GLN A 247 7.54 22.55 -14.78
C GLN A 247 6.95 21.19 -14.39
N ALA A 248 5.67 20.95 -14.70
CA ALA A 248 5.01 19.67 -14.45
C ALA A 248 5.65 18.53 -15.25
N ILE A 249 6.01 18.78 -16.51
CA ILE A 249 6.70 17.79 -17.35
C ILE A 249 8.12 17.53 -16.85
N GLU A 250 8.86 18.58 -16.54
CA GLU A 250 10.22 18.48 -16.01
C GLU A 250 10.25 17.66 -14.71
N MET A 251 9.28 17.87 -13.81
CA MET A 251 9.14 17.10 -12.57
C MET A 251 8.96 15.59 -12.82
N ILE A 252 8.20 15.19 -13.85
CA ILE A 252 7.99 13.79 -14.21
C ILE A 252 9.30 13.20 -14.76
N VAL A 253 9.96 13.90 -15.70
CA VAL A 253 11.20 13.44 -16.33
C VAL A 253 12.35 13.34 -15.31
N GLU A 254 12.47 14.29 -14.38
CA GLU A 254 13.49 14.28 -13.33
C GLU A 254 13.30 13.14 -12.32
N GLN A 255 12.05 12.79 -12.00
CA GLN A 255 11.78 11.67 -11.09
C GLN A 255 12.00 10.32 -11.77
N GLY A 256 11.63 10.18 -13.05
CA GLY A 256 11.84 8.96 -13.83
C GLY A 256 13.31 8.72 -14.17
N GLU A 257 13.87 9.56 -15.03
CA GLU A 257 15.09 9.22 -15.79
C GLU A 257 16.26 10.19 -15.65
N ALA A 258 16.09 11.45 -15.20
CA ALA A 258 17.19 12.39 -15.15
C ALA A 258 17.86 12.45 -13.74
N PRO A 259 19.03 11.82 -13.52
CA PRO A 259 19.75 11.96 -12.26
C PRO A 259 20.29 13.38 -12.12
N THR A 260 19.54 14.26 -11.47
CA THR A 260 19.98 15.62 -11.14
C THR A 260 20.54 15.69 -9.72
N GLN A 261 21.21 16.80 -9.37
CA GLN A 261 21.60 17.04 -7.96
C GLN A 261 20.39 17.05 -7.01
N GLN A 262 19.19 17.34 -7.51
CA GLN A 262 17.95 17.39 -6.74
C GLN A 262 17.25 16.02 -6.67
N HIS A 263 17.47 15.17 -7.67
CA HIS A 263 16.89 13.83 -7.78
C HIS A 263 17.96 12.74 -7.97
N PRO A 264 18.86 12.51 -6.98
CA PRO A 264 19.89 11.48 -7.07
C PRO A 264 19.33 10.04 -6.98
N ASP A 265 18.10 9.90 -6.48
CA ASP A 265 17.35 8.63 -6.41
C ASP A 265 16.19 8.66 -7.44
N CYS A 266 16.44 9.06 -8.70
CA CYS A 266 15.45 8.87 -9.76
C CYS A 266 15.16 7.38 -9.99
N HIS A 267 14.05 7.06 -10.65
CA HIS A 267 13.56 5.69 -10.81
C HIS A 267 14.58 4.79 -11.51
N PHE A 268 15.24 5.30 -12.55
CA PHE A 268 16.36 4.64 -13.22
C PHE A 268 17.45 4.18 -12.24
N GLU A 269 17.98 5.11 -11.43
CA GLU A 269 19.06 4.83 -10.48
C GLU A 269 18.60 3.87 -9.37
N ILE A 270 17.35 3.99 -8.92
CA ILE A 270 16.75 3.05 -7.97
C ILE A 270 16.73 1.63 -8.55
N PHE A 271 16.18 1.45 -9.75
CA PHE A 271 16.06 0.13 -10.36
C PHE A 271 17.42 -0.46 -10.71
N ASP A 272 18.35 0.35 -11.21
CA ASP A 272 19.69 -0.13 -11.55
C ASP A 272 20.51 -0.48 -10.31
N THR A 273 20.34 0.27 -9.21
CA THR A 273 20.93 -0.09 -7.91
C THR A 273 20.40 -1.44 -7.43
N ILE A 274 19.08 -1.65 -7.48
CA ILE A 274 18.47 -2.93 -7.11
C ILE A 274 18.99 -4.06 -8.01
N ARG A 275 19.08 -3.84 -9.33
CA ARG A 275 19.61 -4.80 -10.31
C ARG A 275 21.04 -5.21 -9.97
N LYS A 276 21.92 -4.25 -9.73
CA LYS A 276 23.34 -4.49 -9.35
C LYS A 276 23.44 -5.28 -8.05
N GLN A 277 22.64 -4.94 -7.05
CA GLN A 277 22.62 -5.67 -5.77
C GLN A 277 22.08 -7.10 -5.94
N TYR A 278 21.05 -7.31 -6.76
CA TYR A 278 20.52 -8.64 -7.07
C TYR A 278 21.55 -9.54 -7.76
N ILE A 279 22.23 -9.02 -8.78
CA ILE A 279 23.31 -9.73 -9.48
C ILE A 279 24.42 -10.11 -8.49
N SER A 280 24.85 -9.15 -7.65
CA SER A 280 25.91 -9.39 -6.66
C SER A 280 25.54 -10.50 -5.66
N GLU A 281 24.31 -10.53 -5.14
CA GLU A 281 23.86 -11.59 -4.23
C GLU A 281 23.72 -12.95 -4.94
N MET A 282 23.28 -12.97 -6.20
CA MET A 282 23.23 -14.19 -7.00
C MET A 282 24.63 -14.78 -7.22
N GLU A 283 25.63 -13.94 -7.53
CA GLU A 283 27.03 -14.36 -7.67
C GLU A 283 27.62 -14.85 -6.34
N LYS A 284 27.33 -14.15 -5.23
CA LYS A 284 27.76 -14.59 -3.89
C LYS A 284 27.13 -15.93 -3.53
N GLY A 285 25.85 -16.13 -3.80
CA GLY A 285 25.15 -17.40 -3.55
C GLY A 285 25.81 -18.57 -4.29
N ALA A 286 26.16 -18.36 -5.56
CA ALA A 286 26.88 -19.33 -6.38
C ALA A 286 28.28 -19.67 -5.82
N ASN A 287 28.99 -18.68 -5.27
CA ASN A 287 30.37 -18.84 -4.78
C ASN A 287 30.48 -19.34 -3.33
N THR A 288 29.51 -19.02 -2.47
CA THR A 288 29.57 -19.27 -1.01
C THR A 288 28.58 -20.33 -0.53
N ASN A 289 27.78 -20.89 -1.45
CA ASN A 289 26.70 -21.84 -1.16
C ASN A 289 25.67 -21.27 -0.15
N THR A 290 25.51 -19.95 -0.12
CA THR A 290 24.45 -19.26 0.62
C THR A 290 23.19 -19.22 -0.24
N VAL A 291 22.05 -19.61 0.33
CA VAL A 291 20.78 -19.60 -0.39
C VAL A 291 20.27 -18.16 -0.48
N PHE A 292 20.04 -17.69 -1.71
CA PHE A 292 19.38 -16.41 -1.97
C PHE A 292 18.17 -16.64 -2.90
N ASP A 293 16.98 -16.69 -2.30
CA ASP A 293 15.68 -16.85 -2.95
C ASP A 293 14.70 -15.81 -2.37
N PRO A 294 14.71 -14.57 -2.87
CA PRO A 294 13.97 -13.47 -2.27
C PRO A 294 12.51 -13.38 -2.74
N VAL A 295 12.06 -14.26 -3.64
CA VAL A 295 10.80 -14.09 -4.40
C VAL A 295 9.83 -15.22 -4.06
N ARG A 296 8.55 -14.90 -3.89
CA ARG A 296 7.47 -15.88 -3.81
C ARG A 296 7.24 -16.50 -5.19
N LYS A 297 6.86 -17.79 -5.22
CA LYS A 297 6.45 -18.46 -6.45
C LYS A 297 5.07 -17.95 -6.88
N MET A 298 5.06 -16.80 -7.55
CA MET A 298 3.87 -16.08 -7.98
C MET A 298 3.62 -16.33 -9.46
N ALA A 299 2.37 -16.49 -9.87
CA ALA A 299 1.99 -16.59 -11.28
C ALA A 299 2.31 -15.30 -12.04
N SER A 300 2.32 -15.37 -13.36
CA SER A 300 2.43 -14.19 -14.23
C SER A 300 1.07 -13.85 -14.81
N ASN A 301 0.73 -12.56 -14.87
CA ASN A 301 -0.54 -12.04 -15.40
C ASN A 301 -1.77 -12.78 -14.84
N PRO A 302 -1.95 -12.84 -13.51
CA PRO A 302 -3.06 -13.55 -12.89
C PRO A 302 -4.39 -12.83 -13.17
N MET A 303 -5.45 -13.60 -13.44
CA MET A 303 -6.75 -13.05 -13.81
C MET A 303 -7.90 -13.95 -13.34
N THR A 304 -9.04 -13.33 -13.05
CA THR A 304 -10.27 -14.05 -12.64
C THR A 304 -11.13 -14.47 -13.83
N ARG A 305 -10.82 -13.94 -15.03
CA ARG A 305 -11.45 -14.24 -16.31
C ARG A 305 -10.53 -13.80 -17.45
N PHE A 306 -10.78 -14.30 -18.67
CA PHE A 306 -10.18 -13.72 -19.87
C PHE A 306 -10.87 -12.40 -20.23
N TYR A 307 -10.08 -11.44 -20.71
CA TYR A 307 -10.56 -10.14 -21.16
C TYR A 307 -10.53 -10.04 -22.69
N ASP A 308 -11.43 -9.25 -23.27
CA ASP A 308 -11.49 -9.05 -24.72
C ASP A 308 -10.32 -8.19 -25.25
N ASP A 309 -9.74 -7.36 -24.38
CA ASP A 309 -8.67 -6.40 -24.69
C ASP A 309 -7.27 -6.89 -24.30
N ALA A 310 -7.13 -8.14 -23.82
CA ALA A 310 -5.86 -8.74 -23.46
C ALA A 310 -5.73 -10.16 -24.04
N THR A 311 -4.53 -10.51 -24.51
CA THR A 311 -4.24 -11.84 -25.05
C THR A 311 -3.24 -12.60 -24.18
N GLY A 312 -3.70 -13.66 -23.53
CA GLY A 312 -2.88 -14.51 -22.65
C GLY A 312 -3.20 -14.32 -21.16
N GLY A 313 -2.32 -14.83 -20.30
CA GLY A 313 -2.43 -14.72 -18.84
C GLY A 313 -2.85 -16.01 -18.13
N THR A 314 -2.88 -15.96 -16.80
CA THR A 314 -3.02 -17.14 -15.93
C THR A 314 -4.31 -17.06 -15.13
N LEU A 315 -5.24 -17.99 -15.34
CA LEU A 315 -6.50 -18.03 -14.58
C LEU A 315 -6.27 -18.46 -13.13
N ILE A 316 -6.89 -17.73 -12.20
CA ILE A 316 -7.01 -18.13 -10.80
C ILE A 316 -8.16 -19.13 -10.70
N LEU A 317 -7.86 -20.35 -10.25
CA LEU A 317 -8.79 -21.48 -10.20
C LEU A 317 -9.26 -21.83 -8.78
N ASP A 318 -8.49 -21.44 -7.76
CA ASP A 318 -8.89 -21.57 -6.37
C ASP A 318 -10.05 -20.60 -6.04
N GLU A 319 -11.11 -21.09 -5.39
CA GLU A 319 -12.37 -20.36 -5.20
C GLU A 319 -12.20 -19.14 -4.28
N ASP A 320 -11.53 -19.31 -3.13
CA ASP A 320 -11.31 -18.24 -2.16
C ASP A 320 -10.34 -17.20 -2.73
N THR A 321 -9.32 -17.65 -3.46
CA THR A 321 -8.35 -16.77 -4.13
C THR A 321 -8.98 -16.00 -5.29
N HIS A 322 -9.89 -16.63 -6.04
CA HIS A 322 -10.66 -15.97 -7.09
C HIS A 322 -11.55 -14.86 -6.50
N CYS A 323 -12.26 -15.16 -5.42
CA CYS A 323 -13.07 -14.18 -4.67
C CYS A 323 -12.20 -13.00 -4.19
N ALA A 324 -11.04 -13.28 -3.58
CA ALA A 324 -10.10 -12.24 -3.15
C ALA A 324 -9.63 -11.36 -4.32
N ALA A 325 -9.35 -11.96 -5.48
CA ALA A 325 -8.90 -11.25 -6.67
C ALA A 325 -10.01 -10.39 -7.29
N ASP A 326 -11.27 -10.85 -7.26
CA ASP A 326 -12.41 -10.04 -7.68
C ASP A 326 -12.65 -8.84 -6.73
N ILE A 327 -12.53 -9.02 -5.41
CA ILE A 327 -12.57 -7.92 -4.43
C ILE A 327 -11.45 -6.91 -4.71
N PHE A 328 -10.22 -7.38 -4.97
CA PHE A 328 -9.09 -6.53 -5.32
C PHE A 328 -9.39 -5.71 -6.59
N ASN A 329 -9.74 -6.38 -7.69
CA ASN A 329 -9.98 -5.75 -8.99
C ASN A 329 -11.14 -4.75 -8.92
N MET A 330 -12.23 -5.09 -8.23
CA MET A 330 -13.38 -4.20 -8.07
C MET A 330 -13.10 -3.02 -7.14
N SER A 331 -12.28 -3.20 -6.10
CA SER A 331 -11.84 -2.09 -5.24
C SER A 331 -10.92 -1.13 -6.02
N TYR A 332 -10.05 -1.68 -6.86
CA TYR A 332 -9.16 -0.92 -7.74
C TYR A 332 -9.95 -0.11 -8.78
N ASP A 333 -10.88 -0.74 -9.49
CA ASP A 333 -11.77 -0.07 -10.44
C ASP A 333 -12.62 1.03 -9.75
N THR A 334 -13.19 0.73 -8.57
CA THR A 334 -13.96 1.72 -7.79
C THR A 334 -13.10 2.93 -7.42
N MET A 335 -11.86 2.70 -6.98
CA MET A 335 -10.90 3.77 -6.65
C MET A 335 -10.63 4.67 -7.87
N LEU A 336 -10.41 4.08 -9.05
CA LEU A 336 -10.18 4.83 -10.29
C LEU A 336 -11.41 5.61 -10.74
N GLN A 337 -12.62 5.06 -10.58
CA GLN A 337 -13.86 5.78 -10.88
C GLN A 337 -14.09 6.94 -9.90
N MET A 338 -13.71 6.81 -8.64
CA MET A 338 -13.76 7.90 -7.66
C MET A 338 -12.74 9.00 -8.01
N LEU A 339 -11.54 8.65 -8.49
CA LEU A 339 -10.58 9.61 -9.03
C LEU A 339 -11.10 10.31 -10.28
N LEU A 340 -11.65 9.55 -11.24
CA LEU A 340 -12.26 10.11 -12.43
C LEU A 340 -13.36 11.11 -12.04
N ARG A 341 -14.21 10.78 -11.06
CA ARG A 341 -15.22 11.71 -10.56
C ARG A 341 -14.63 12.92 -9.86
N PHE A 342 -13.54 12.75 -9.11
CA PHE A 342 -12.83 13.86 -8.50
C PHE A 342 -12.30 14.86 -9.55
N PHE A 343 -11.70 14.39 -10.65
CA PHE A 343 -11.21 15.27 -11.72
C PHE A 343 -12.32 15.81 -12.63
N ALA A 344 -13.42 15.07 -12.79
CA ALA A 344 -14.58 15.47 -13.58
C ALA A 344 -15.78 15.88 -12.70
N HIS A 345 -15.50 16.51 -11.55
CA HIS A 345 -16.54 16.95 -10.63
C HIS A 345 -17.30 18.15 -11.22
N SER A 346 -18.53 18.34 -10.77
CA SER A 346 -19.41 19.40 -11.29
C SER A 346 -20.01 20.23 -10.17
N ASP A 347 -20.68 19.57 -9.25
CA ASP A 347 -21.52 20.16 -8.21
C ASP A 347 -21.17 19.60 -6.81
N GLU A 348 -20.05 18.89 -6.71
CA GLU A 348 -19.40 18.53 -5.46
C GLU A 348 -18.94 19.77 -4.68
N THR A 349 -19.23 19.78 -3.39
CA THR A 349 -18.66 20.72 -2.43
C THR A 349 -17.20 20.38 -2.10
N GLU A 350 -16.44 21.32 -1.53
CA GLU A 350 -15.06 21.04 -1.10
C GLU A 350 -14.96 19.87 -0.10
N GLU A 351 -15.93 19.73 0.80
CA GLU A 351 -16.00 18.62 1.76
C GLU A 351 -16.22 17.28 1.05
N GLU A 352 -17.06 17.27 0.00
CA GLU A 352 -17.34 16.09 -0.83
C GLU A 352 -16.11 15.70 -1.67
N LEU A 353 -15.37 16.67 -2.22
CA LEU A 353 -14.10 16.43 -2.92
C LEU A 353 -13.03 15.88 -2.00
N GLU A 354 -12.89 16.45 -0.81
CA GLU A 354 -11.99 15.94 0.22
C GLU A 354 -12.36 14.50 0.63
N MET A 355 -13.67 14.21 0.73
CA MET A 355 -14.15 12.87 1.01
C MET A 355 -13.82 11.87 -0.11
N LEU A 356 -14.06 12.22 -1.38
CA LEU A 356 -13.68 11.38 -2.53
C LEU A 356 -12.17 11.10 -2.53
N SER A 357 -11.37 12.15 -2.40
CA SER A 357 -9.91 12.05 -2.43
C SER A 357 -9.36 11.21 -1.27
N ARG A 358 -9.80 11.48 -0.03
CA ARG A 358 -9.40 10.70 1.15
C ARG A 358 -9.83 9.24 1.04
N ALA A 359 -11.00 8.98 0.45
CA ALA A 359 -11.47 7.62 0.24
C ALA A 359 -10.58 6.87 -0.75
N THR A 360 -10.22 7.47 -1.88
CA THR A 360 -9.28 6.90 -2.85
C THR A 360 -7.94 6.54 -2.19
N LEU A 361 -7.32 7.51 -1.49
CA LEU A 361 -6.04 7.28 -0.82
C LEU A 361 -6.14 6.16 0.23
N ARG A 362 -7.27 6.10 0.95
CA ARG A 362 -7.53 5.05 1.94
C ARG A 362 -7.75 3.69 1.28
N ILE A 363 -8.48 3.59 0.17
CA ILE A 363 -8.66 2.34 -0.57
C ILE A 363 -7.28 1.82 -1.02
N MET A 364 -6.43 2.68 -1.58
CA MET A 364 -5.08 2.32 -1.97
C MET A 364 -4.27 1.72 -0.80
N THR A 365 -4.23 2.40 0.35
CA THR A 365 -3.34 1.99 1.45
C THR A 365 -3.90 0.88 2.34
N THR A 366 -5.22 0.78 2.48
CA THR A 366 -5.91 -0.13 3.42
C THR A 366 -6.74 -1.22 2.77
N VAL A 367 -6.89 -1.21 1.44
CA VAL A 367 -7.58 -2.28 0.68
C VAL A 367 -6.67 -2.86 -0.39
N ILE A 368 -6.21 -2.05 -1.36
CA ILE A 368 -5.40 -2.52 -2.51
C ILE A 368 -4.12 -3.17 -2.02
N ARG A 369 -3.34 -2.49 -1.18
CA ARG A 369 -2.09 -3.01 -0.64
C ARG A 369 -2.26 -4.33 0.13
N PRO A 370 -3.06 -4.41 1.21
CA PRO A 370 -3.20 -5.67 1.93
C PRO A 370 -3.78 -6.79 1.06
N MET A 371 -4.76 -6.50 0.18
CA MET A 371 -5.28 -7.53 -0.74
C MET A 371 -4.22 -8.02 -1.73
N GLY A 372 -3.35 -7.14 -2.25
CA GLY A 372 -2.21 -7.54 -3.09
C GLY A 372 -1.21 -8.43 -2.34
N GLU A 373 -0.92 -8.11 -1.07
CA GLU A 373 -0.07 -8.95 -0.21
C GLU A 373 -0.72 -10.29 0.15
N ALA A 374 -2.04 -10.33 0.31
CA ALA A 374 -2.81 -11.55 0.52
C ALA A 374 -2.72 -12.46 -0.71
N LEU A 375 -3.04 -11.93 -1.89
CA LEU A 375 -3.05 -12.68 -3.16
C LEU A 375 -1.69 -13.30 -3.48
N ALA A 376 -0.58 -12.62 -3.16
CA ALA A 376 0.77 -13.14 -3.33
C ALA A 376 1.09 -14.37 -2.44
N LYS A 377 0.22 -14.71 -1.48
CA LYS A 377 0.34 -15.85 -0.56
C LYS A 377 -0.81 -16.85 -0.71
N MET A 378 -1.78 -16.57 -1.56
CA MET A 378 -2.95 -17.41 -1.79
C MET A 378 -2.72 -18.30 -3.01
N PRO A 379 -3.17 -19.57 -2.97
CA PRO A 379 -2.90 -20.53 -4.02
C PRO A 379 -3.56 -20.14 -5.34
N LEU A 380 -2.88 -20.35 -6.46
CA LEU A 380 -3.51 -20.18 -7.77
C LEU A 380 -4.62 -21.21 -8.00
N GLY A 381 -4.46 -22.42 -7.45
CA GLY A 381 -5.37 -23.54 -7.62
C GLY A 381 -5.13 -24.41 -8.86
N ASP A 382 -4.03 -24.18 -9.60
CA ASP A 382 -3.63 -25.01 -10.74
C ASP A 382 -3.15 -26.40 -10.28
N PRO A 383 -3.83 -27.51 -10.64
CA PRO A 383 -3.41 -28.86 -10.29
C PRO A 383 -2.02 -29.22 -10.83
N ALA A 384 -1.59 -28.63 -11.95
CA ALA A 384 -0.27 -28.87 -12.54
C ALA A 384 0.85 -28.17 -11.76
N ASN A 385 0.54 -27.09 -11.03
CA ASN A 385 1.49 -26.29 -10.25
C ASN A 385 0.91 -25.92 -8.88
N ALA A 386 0.64 -26.92 -8.04
CA ALA A 386 0.00 -26.72 -6.73
C ALA A 386 0.75 -25.78 -5.75
N ALA A 387 2.03 -25.50 -5.99
CA ALA A 387 2.84 -24.58 -5.19
C ALA A 387 2.83 -23.12 -5.71
N LEU A 388 2.18 -22.86 -6.85
CA LEU A 388 2.11 -21.54 -7.46
C LEU A 388 1.04 -20.71 -6.76
N MET A 389 1.44 -19.53 -6.32
CA MET A 389 0.54 -18.53 -5.74
C MET A 389 -0.05 -17.67 -6.85
N ALA A 390 -1.22 -17.08 -6.58
CA ALA A 390 -1.81 -16.08 -7.44
C ALA A 390 -1.05 -14.75 -7.31
N GLY A 391 -1.70 -13.64 -7.60
CA GLY A 391 -1.18 -12.29 -7.47
C GLY A 391 -2.30 -11.31 -7.86
N PRO A 392 -2.13 -10.00 -7.62
CA PRO A 392 -3.12 -9.02 -8.03
C PRO A 392 -3.16 -8.83 -9.55
N GLY A 393 -4.34 -8.95 -10.16
CA GLY A 393 -4.49 -8.84 -11.63
C GLY A 393 -4.64 -7.41 -12.16
N PHE A 394 -5.04 -6.45 -11.32
CA PHE A 394 -5.34 -5.06 -11.71
C PHE A 394 -6.30 -4.98 -12.92
N GLY A 395 -7.29 -5.86 -12.94
CA GLY A 395 -8.18 -6.05 -14.08
C GLY A 395 -9.48 -5.24 -13.99
N TYR A 396 -10.00 -4.83 -15.14
CA TYR A 396 -11.31 -4.21 -15.28
C TYR A 396 -12.38 -5.29 -15.54
N ASN A 397 -12.96 -5.84 -14.48
CA ASN A 397 -13.92 -6.94 -14.58
C ASN A 397 -15.29 -6.54 -15.18
N ARG A 398 -15.67 -5.26 -15.07
CA ARG A 398 -16.95 -4.73 -15.57
C ARG A 398 -16.78 -3.27 -15.98
N ASP A 399 -16.79 -2.99 -17.27
CA ASP A 399 -16.80 -1.61 -17.77
C ASP A 399 -18.14 -0.94 -17.44
N ILE A 400 -18.16 -0.13 -16.39
CA ILE A 400 -19.28 0.74 -16.07
C ILE A 400 -18.87 2.19 -16.33
N THR A 401 -19.66 2.87 -17.16
CA THR A 401 -19.52 4.31 -17.38
C THR A 401 -20.61 5.02 -16.61
N LEU A 402 -20.22 5.93 -15.72
CA LEU A 402 -21.17 6.72 -14.93
C LEU A 402 -21.56 8.00 -15.68
N LEU A 403 -22.81 8.42 -15.49
CA LEU A 403 -23.25 9.74 -15.94
C LEU A 403 -22.54 10.83 -15.11
N PRO A 404 -22.30 12.03 -15.66
CA PRO A 404 -21.75 13.17 -14.91
C PRO A 404 -22.62 13.68 -13.75
N HIS A 405 -23.82 13.12 -13.58
CA HIS A 405 -24.76 13.54 -12.54
C HIS A 405 -24.30 13.06 -11.14
N LYS A 406 -24.05 14.00 -10.23
CA LYS A 406 -23.51 13.75 -8.89
C LYS A 406 -24.26 12.66 -8.13
N GLU A 407 -25.56 12.84 -7.92
CA GLU A 407 -26.33 11.92 -7.07
C GLU A 407 -26.27 10.48 -7.61
N SER A 408 -26.26 10.29 -8.94
CA SER A 408 -26.16 8.97 -9.56
C SER A 408 -24.79 8.33 -9.31
N ALA A 409 -23.70 9.09 -9.44
CA ALA A 409 -22.35 8.60 -9.16
C ALA A 409 -22.15 8.25 -7.68
N TRP A 410 -22.63 9.11 -6.78
CA TRP A 410 -22.50 8.90 -5.33
C TRP A 410 -23.30 7.70 -4.83
N VAL A 411 -24.52 7.51 -5.34
CA VAL A 411 -25.32 6.32 -5.06
C VAL A 411 -24.59 5.05 -5.53
N PHE A 412 -24.03 5.07 -6.75
CA PHE A 412 -23.26 3.95 -7.26
C PHE A 412 -22.03 3.63 -6.39
N PHE A 413 -21.27 4.63 -5.93
CA PHE A 413 -20.14 4.40 -5.02
C PHE A 413 -20.60 3.77 -3.70
N CYS A 414 -21.74 4.20 -3.16
CA CYS A 414 -22.32 3.57 -1.97
C CYS A 414 -22.64 2.08 -2.21
N GLU A 415 -23.29 1.76 -3.34
CA GLU A 415 -23.63 0.38 -3.71
C GLU A 415 -22.38 -0.48 -3.92
N ARG A 416 -21.36 0.06 -4.59
CA ARG A 416 -20.08 -0.63 -4.81
C ARG A 416 -19.35 -0.90 -3.51
N LEU A 417 -19.16 0.11 -2.67
CA LEU A 417 -18.50 -0.05 -1.37
C LEU A 417 -19.27 -1.00 -0.45
N PHE A 418 -20.60 -0.97 -0.48
CA PHE A 418 -21.43 -1.90 0.29
C PHE A 418 -21.25 -3.35 -0.16
N ASN A 419 -21.30 -3.61 -1.47
CA ASN A 419 -21.12 -4.97 -1.99
C ASN A 419 -19.69 -5.48 -1.74
N LEU A 420 -18.68 -4.64 -1.94
CA LEU A 420 -17.29 -4.95 -1.61
C LEU A 420 -17.11 -5.28 -0.12
N ALA A 421 -17.68 -4.47 0.77
CA ALA A 421 -17.63 -4.71 2.21
C ALA A 421 -18.29 -6.04 2.58
N LYS A 422 -19.45 -6.35 1.99
CA LYS A 422 -20.16 -7.62 2.22
C LYS A 422 -19.33 -8.83 1.75
N GLU A 423 -18.80 -8.79 0.53
CA GLU A 423 -18.00 -9.89 -0.04
C GLU A 423 -16.69 -10.09 0.74
N ALA A 424 -15.98 -9.00 1.06
CA ALA A 424 -14.76 -9.05 1.85
C ALA A 424 -15.01 -9.55 3.28
N THR A 425 -16.17 -9.25 3.87
CA THR A 425 -16.54 -9.76 5.20
C THR A 425 -16.77 -11.26 5.18
N ALA A 426 -17.53 -11.76 4.19
CA ALA A 426 -17.76 -13.18 4.05
C ALA A 426 -16.45 -13.97 3.86
N LEU A 427 -15.53 -13.44 3.06
CA LEU A 427 -14.20 -14.03 2.89
C LEU A 427 -13.40 -13.95 4.20
N ALA A 428 -13.39 -12.81 4.89
CA ALA A 428 -12.64 -12.60 6.14
C ALA A 428 -13.05 -13.53 7.29
N GLU A 429 -14.29 -14.05 7.29
CA GLU A 429 -14.80 -14.99 8.29
C GLU A 429 -14.30 -16.43 8.11
N GLN A 430 -13.76 -16.78 6.94
CA GLN A 430 -13.19 -18.10 6.73
C GLN A 430 -11.93 -18.29 7.59
N LYS A 431 -11.73 -19.51 8.10
CA LYS A 431 -10.62 -19.82 9.03
C LYS A 431 -9.25 -19.67 8.38
N THR A 432 -9.16 -19.89 7.08
CA THR A 432 -7.94 -19.85 6.26
C THR A 432 -7.59 -18.45 5.76
N SER A 433 -8.47 -17.46 5.98
CA SER A 433 -8.30 -16.12 5.41
C SER A 433 -7.10 -15.38 5.99
N PRO A 434 -6.21 -14.84 5.12
CA PRO A 434 -5.07 -14.04 5.56
C PRO A 434 -5.50 -12.83 6.41
N PRO A 435 -4.70 -12.41 7.41
CA PRO A 435 -4.96 -11.19 8.19
C PRO A 435 -5.17 -9.95 7.33
N GLU A 436 -4.50 -9.87 6.19
CA GLU A 436 -4.61 -8.77 5.24
C GLU A 436 -6.03 -8.64 4.64
N VAL A 437 -6.74 -9.76 4.42
CA VAL A 437 -8.15 -9.74 3.99
C VAL A 437 -9.05 -9.14 5.07
N LYS A 438 -8.74 -9.40 6.35
CA LYS A 438 -9.47 -8.82 7.48
C LYS A 438 -9.22 -7.31 7.60
N GLU A 439 -7.99 -6.86 7.34
CA GLU A 439 -7.66 -5.42 7.24
C GLU A 439 -8.48 -4.74 6.15
N ALA A 440 -8.51 -5.31 4.94
CA ALA A 440 -9.27 -4.80 3.81
C ALA A 440 -10.78 -4.78 4.06
N SER A 441 -11.32 -5.85 4.66
CA SER A 441 -12.73 -5.95 5.04
C SER A 441 -13.14 -4.82 5.99
N ALA A 442 -12.39 -4.61 7.08
CA ALA A 442 -12.68 -3.54 8.03
C ALA A 442 -12.60 -2.14 7.39
N ALA A 443 -11.65 -1.93 6.47
CA ALA A 443 -11.54 -0.67 5.73
C ALA A 443 -12.76 -0.43 4.82
N LEU A 444 -13.20 -1.46 4.09
CA LEU A 444 -14.36 -1.40 3.19
C LEU A 444 -15.67 -1.17 3.95
N GLN A 445 -15.88 -1.82 5.10
CA GLN A 445 -17.04 -1.58 5.96
C GLN A 445 -17.10 -0.10 6.40
N ALA A 446 -16.00 0.43 6.94
CA ALA A 446 -15.94 1.81 7.39
C ALA A 446 -16.10 2.83 6.25
N LEU A 447 -15.60 2.54 5.05
CA LEU A 447 -15.82 3.38 3.87
C LEU A 447 -17.28 3.32 3.40
N SER A 448 -17.87 2.13 3.33
CA SER A 448 -19.27 1.94 2.96
C SER A 448 -20.19 2.73 3.88
N GLU A 449 -20.01 2.61 5.19
CA GLU A 449 -20.80 3.36 6.16
C GLU A 449 -20.65 4.87 6.02
N LEU A 450 -19.42 5.35 5.82
CA LEU A 450 -19.14 6.77 5.65
C LEU A 450 -19.90 7.35 4.44
N PHE A 451 -19.85 6.66 3.29
CA PHE A 451 -20.52 7.09 2.06
C PHE A 451 -22.05 7.01 2.17
N ILE A 452 -22.59 5.94 2.76
CA ILE A 452 -24.03 5.78 2.99
C ILE A 452 -24.55 6.88 3.93
N LYS A 453 -23.85 7.17 5.03
CA LYS A 453 -24.24 8.23 5.99
C LYS A 453 -24.32 9.61 5.33
N LYS A 454 -23.55 9.85 4.27
CA LYS A 454 -23.53 11.13 3.54
C LYS A 454 -24.46 11.18 2.32
N THR A 455 -24.97 10.05 1.85
CA THR A 455 -25.79 9.98 0.64
C THR A 455 -27.24 9.61 0.98
N ALA A 456 -28.12 10.61 1.03
CA ALA A 456 -29.51 10.44 1.48
C ALA A 456 -30.30 9.41 0.65
N GLN A 457 -30.08 9.35 -0.66
CA GLN A 457 -30.73 8.38 -1.54
C GLN A 457 -30.21 6.96 -1.29
N ALA A 458 -28.91 6.79 -1.03
CA ALA A 458 -28.31 5.50 -0.70
C ALA A 458 -28.90 4.91 0.59
N GLN A 459 -29.20 5.75 1.59
CA GLN A 459 -29.84 5.31 2.85
C GLN A 459 -31.23 4.70 2.67
N LYS A 460 -31.91 5.00 1.55
CA LYS A 460 -33.24 4.46 1.25
C LYS A 460 -33.19 3.13 0.52
N ILE A 461 -32.15 2.90 -0.29
CA ILE A 461 -32.05 1.74 -1.19
C ILE A 461 -31.12 0.66 -0.64
N ILE A 462 -30.06 1.04 0.07
CA ILE A 462 -29.11 0.11 0.65
C ILE A 462 -29.69 -0.35 1.99
N PRO A 463 -29.89 -1.65 2.19
CA PRO A 463 -30.46 -2.16 3.43
C PRO A 463 -29.53 -1.80 4.60
N LYS A 464 -30.12 -1.44 5.75
CA LYS A 464 -29.37 -1.35 7.01
C LYS A 464 -28.94 -2.75 7.41
N VAL A 465 -27.78 -3.18 6.91
CA VAL A 465 -27.18 -4.47 7.22
C VAL A 465 -26.02 -4.21 8.16
N GLU A 466 -26.05 -4.85 9.31
CA GLU A 466 -24.85 -5.03 10.12
C GLU A 466 -23.97 -6.04 9.36
N PHE A 467 -22.84 -5.58 8.80
CA PHE A 467 -21.92 -6.45 8.05
C PHE A 467 -21.45 -7.63 8.90
N VAL A 468 -21.37 -7.43 10.21
CA VAL A 468 -21.10 -8.46 11.20
C VAL A 468 -22.07 -8.28 12.36
N ASP A 469 -22.68 -9.37 12.83
CA ASP A 469 -23.52 -9.40 14.03
C ASP A 469 -22.64 -9.11 15.26
N PRO A 470 -22.72 -7.91 15.87
CA PRO A 470 -21.85 -7.53 16.99
C PRO A 470 -22.06 -8.42 18.20
N ALA A 471 -23.25 -9.03 18.35
CA ALA A 471 -23.59 -9.91 19.46
C ALA A 471 -22.90 -11.29 19.37
N LYS A 472 -22.32 -11.64 18.21
CA LYS A 472 -21.60 -12.89 17.97
C LYS A 472 -20.08 -12.74 17.93
N LEU A 473 -19.57 -11.51 18.00
CA LEU A 473 -18.13 -11.26 17.98
C LEU A 473 -17.53 -11.38 19.37
N GLU A 474 -16.75 -12.43 19.59
CA GLU A 474 -15.87 -12.48 20.76
C GLU A 474 -14.83 -11.34 20.67
N PRO A 475 -14.67 -10.53 21.74
CA PRO A 475 -13.70 -9.44 21.78
C PRO A 475 -12.27 -9.96 21.55
N GLU A 476 -11.63 -9.50 20.48
CA GLU A 476 -10.29 -9.93 20.09
C GLU A 476 -9.50 -8.80 19.43
N ILE A 477 -8.19 -8.82 19.65
CA ILE A 477 -7.20 -7.97 19.01
C ILE A 477 -6.17 -8.86 18.33
N ASN A 478 -6.04 -8.71 17.00
CA ASN A 478 -4.97 -9.33 16.22
C ASN A 478 -3.99 -8.24 15.76
N PRO A 479 -2.72 -8.25 16.23
CA PRO A 479 -1.69 -7.37 15.70
C PRO A 479 -1.25 -7.83 14.31
N SER A 480 -1.70 -7.15 13.26
CA SER A 480 -1.25 -7.44 11.89
C SER A 480 0.27 -7.25 11.76
N THR A 481 0.92 -8.11 10.99
CA THR A 481 2.37 -8.07 10.74
C THR A 481 2.71 -6.77 10.03
N ASN A 482 3.60 -5.97 10.64
CA ASN A 482 4.00 -4.65 10.15
C ASN A 482 2.81 -3.70 9.92
N GLY A 483 1.68 -3.98 10.55
CA GLY A 483 0.40 -3.34 10.30
C GLY A 483 -0.30 -2.85 11.57
N PRO A 484 -1.60 -2.54 11.48
CA PRO A 484 -2.41 -2.05 12.60
C PRO A 484 -2.78 -3.16 13.58
N TYR A 485 -3.45 -2.78 14.67
CA TYR A 485 -4.22 -3.72 15.48
C TYR A 485 -5.61 -3.89 14.86
N LEU A 486 -5.94 -5.09 14.41
CA LEU A 486 -7.28 -5.46 13.94
C LEU A 486 -8.11 -5.84 15.17
N VAL A 487 -9.08 -5.01 15.52
CA VAL A 487 -9.94 -5.16 16.70
C VAL A 487 -11.32 -5.58 16.24
N LYS A 488 -11.91 -6.59 16.89
CA LYS A 488 -13.29 -7.00 16.68
C LYS A 488 -14.04 -7.18 18.00
N GLY A 489 -15.34 -6.97 18.00
CA GLY A 489 -16.21 -7.24 19.16
C GLY A 489 -15.94 -6.33 20.37
N VAL A 490 -15.28 -5.18 20.19
CA VAL A 490 -15.03 -4.20 21.27
C VAL A 490 -15.82 -2.93 20.99
N SER A 491 -16.92 -2.74 21.71
CA SER A 491 -17.79 -1.57 21.57
C SER A 491 -17.37 -0.37 22.43
N ASN A 492 -16.59 -0.59 23.50
CA ASN A 492 -16.09 0.47 24.37
C ASN A 492 -14.68 0.91 23.98
N LEU A 493 -14.60 1.85 23.04
CA LEU A 493 -13.38 2.59 22.71
C LEU A 493 -13.44 3.97 23.35
N LEU A 494 -12.48 4.30 24.21
CA LEU A 494 -12.43 5.56 24.96
C LEU A 494 -11.18 6.37 24.62
N ASN A 495 -11.28 7.69 24.56
CA ASN A 495 -10.11 8.57 24.46
C ASN A 495 -9.46 8.82 25.84
N SER A 496 -8.47 9.71 25.88
CA SER A 496 -7.71 9.97 27.11
C SER A 496 -8.52 10.67 28.20
N LYS A 497 -9.62 11.32 27.83
CA LYS A 497 -10.58 12.01 28.72
C LYS A 497 -11.71 11.09 29.19
N GLY A 498 -11.78 9.85 28.70
CA GLY A 498 -12.87 8.91 28.99
C GLY A 498 -14.11 9.11 28.12
N GLU A 499 -14.03 9.91 27.06
CA GLU A 499 -15.12 10.10 26.11
C GLU A 499 -15.16 8.91 25.12
N ARG A 500 -16.37 8.49 24.73
CA ARG A 500 -16.55 7.39 23.78
C ARG A 500 -16.19 7.83 22.37
N LEU A 501 -15.30 7.08 21.72
CA LEU A 501 -15.04 7.17 20.30
C LEU A 501 -15.98 6.23 19.54
N LEU A 502 -16.20 6.50 18.25
CA LEU A 502 -16.98 5.61 17.39
C LEU A 502 -16.24 4.27 17.27
N ALA A 503 -16.84 3.20 17.80
CA ALA A 503 -16.32 1.84 17.71
C ALA A 503 -17.17 1.06 16.71
N GLU A 504 -16.53 0.60 15.65
CA GLU A 504 -17.16 -0.28 14.65
C GLU A 504 -17.03 -1.76 15.09
N PRO A 505 -17.92 -2.66 14.64
CA PRO A 505 -17.85 -4.09 14.97
C PRO A 505 -16.47 -4.70 14.64
N GLN A 506 -15.84 -4.20 13.57
CA GLN A 506 -14.45 -4.46 13.22
C GLN A 506 -13.76 -3.13 12.87
N MET A 507 -12.56 -2.89 13.43
CA MET A 507 -11.80 -1.67 13.20
C MET A 507 -10.29 -1.91 13.22
N ALA A 508 -9.53 -1.05 12.54
CA ALA A 508 -8.07 -1.08 12.55
C ALA A 508 -7.52 0.11 13.36
N LEU A 509 -6.82 -0.17 14.47
CA LEU A 509 -6.16 0.85 15.30
C LEU A 509 -4.70 1.03 14.90
N CYS A 510 -4.24 2.28 14.84
CA CYS A 510 -2.88 2.63 14.47
C CYS A 510 -1.88 2.08 15.51
N ARG A 511 -0.89 1.34 15.03
CA ARG A 511 0.22 0.79 15.82
C ARG A 511 1.55 1.50 15.57
N CYS A 512 1.71 2.11 14.39
CA CYS A 512 2.97 2.69 13.94
C CYS A 512 3.26 4.11 14.45
N GLY A 513 2.28 4.79 15.06
CA GLY A 513 2.40 6.18 15.49
C GLY A 513 2.33 7.22 14.35
N GLY A 514 2.25 6.80 13.08
CA GLY A 514 2.27 7.70 11.92
C GLY A 514 0.91 8.20 11.42
N SER A 515 -0.21 7.54 11.77
CA SER A 515 -1.54 7.84 11.18
C SER A 515 -2.01 9.29 11.41
N ALA A 516 -2.51 9.98 10.39
CA ALA A 516 -3.17 11.28 10.54
C ALA A 516 -4.57 11.17 11.16
N ASN A 517 -5.13 9.96 11.16
CA ASN A 517 -6.47 9.61 11.64
C ASN A 517 -6.46 8.83 12.98
N LYS A 518 -5.45 9.04 13.83
CA LYS A 518 -5.35 8.37 15.14
C LYS A 518 -6.64 8.56 15.98
N PRO A 519 -7.11 7.53 16.69
CA PRO A 519 -6.44 6.25 16.94
C PRO A 519 -6.56 5.22 15.81
N PHE A 520 -7.29 5.52 14.74
CA PHE A 520 -7.50 4.59 13.63
C PHE A 520 -6.31 4.54 12.67
N CYS A 521 -6.16 3.42 11.98
CA CYS A 521 -5.17 3.25 10.93
C CYS A 521 -5.65 3.92 9.62
N ASP A 522 -4.74 4.59 8.94
CA ASP A 522 -4.91 5.17 7.60
C ASP A 522 -3.93 4.57 6.57
N GLY A 523 -3.24 3.48 6.95
CA GLY A 523 -2.24 2.82 6.13
C GLY A 523 -0.85 3.48 6.13
N THR A 524 -0.62 4.58 6.86
CA THR A 524 0.69 5.27 6.93
C THR A 524 1.86 4.34 7.30
N HIS A 525 1.58 3.28 8.07
CA HIS A 525 2.57 2.27 8.45
C HIS A 525 3.33 1.67 7.27
N ALA A 526 2.68 1.52 6.11
CA ALA A 526 3.28 1.02 4.88
C ALA A 526 4.37 1.97 4.37
N ARG A 527 3.99 3.25 4.24
CA ARG A 527 4.81 4.32 3.68
C ARG A 527 6.06 4.56 4.52
N ILE A 528 5.92 4.51 5.84
CA ILE A 528 7.05 4.71 6.76
C ILE A 528 7.85 3.43 7.04
N GLY A 529 7.47 2.29 6.44
CA GLY A 529 8.15 1.01 6.64
C GLY A 529 8.13 0.52 8.09
N PHE A 530 6.98 0.62 8.76
CA PHE A 530 6.84 0.17 10.14
C PHE A 530 7.20 -1.30 10.29
N ASP A 531 8.16 -1.62 11.17
CA ASP A 531 8.52 -2.98 11.52
C ASP A 531 7.92 -3.36 12.88
N SER A 532 7.16 -4.46 12.89
CA SER A 532 6.45 -4.96 14.06
C SER A 532 7.26 -5.93 14.93
N SER A 533 8.45 -6.33 14.48
CA SER A 533 9.33 -7.28 15.17
C SER A 533 9.81 -6.77 16.53
N LYS A 534 10.16 -7.72 17.41
CA LYS A 534 10.78 -7.44 18.70
C LYS A 534 12.24 -7.06 18.48
N LEU A 535 12.68 -5.96 19.09
CA LEU A 535 14.04 -5.46 18.93
C LEU A 535 14.99 -6.08 19.96
N SER A 536 16.29 -6.07 19.64
CA SER A 536 17.36 -6.44 20.58
C SER A 536 17.46 -5.42 21.72
N GLY A 537 18.01 -5.84 22.87
CA GLY A 537 18.13 -4.98 24.05
C GLY A 537 16.80 -4.65 24.74
N ARG A 538 15.74 -5.44 24.51
CA ARG A 538 14.52 -5.42 25.33
C ARG A 538 14.81 -5.96 26.73
N THR A 539 14.02 -5.52 27.71
CA THR A 539 14.05 -6.11 29.06
C THR A 539 13.75 -7.61 28.97
N PRO A 540 14.60 -8.49 29.51
CA PRO A 540 14.38 -9.93 29.46
C PRO A 540 13.07 -10.34 30.13
N ASP A 541 12.46 -11.42 29.63
CA ASP A 541 11.34 -12.07 30.29
C ASP A 541 11.84 -12.74 31.57
N ARG A 542 11.47 -12.18 32.73
CA ARG A 542 11.85 -12.72 34.04
C ARG A 542 10.76 -12.45 35.05
N LEU A 543 10.17 -13.52 35.59
CA LEU A 543 9.18 -13.45 36.65
C LEU A 543 9.85 -13.53 38.03
N ASP A 544 9.97 -12.40 38.71
CA ASP A 544 10.42 -12.31 40.09
C ASP A 544 9.23 -12.54 41.04
N LYS A 545 9.39 -13.42 42.04
CA LYS A 545 8.33 -13.78 43.01
C LYS A 545 8.73 -13.38 44.42
N TYR A 546 7.83 -12.69 45.13
CA TYR A 546 8.01 -12.18 46.48
C TYR A 546 6.95 -12.80 47.40
N PRO A 547 7.23 -13.97 47.99
CA PRO A 547 6.28 -14.65 48.86
C PRO A 547 6.15 -13.94 50.23
N ALA A 548 4.92 -13.89 50.73
CA ALA A 548 4.53 -13.54 52.09
C ALA A 548 3.72 -14.71 52.70
N THR A 549 3.30 -14.58 53.96
CA THR A 549 2.56 -15.65 54.67
C THR A 549 1.29 -16.08 53.93
N ASP A 550 0.48 -15.13 53.47
CA ASP A 550 -0.85 -15.41 52.90
C ASP A 550 -0.98 -15.06 51.41
N PHE A 551 0.09 -14.56 50.79
CA PHE A 551 0.07 -14.11 49.40
C PHE A 551 1.45 -14.12 48.76
N THR A 552 1.50 -13.97 47.44
CA THR A 552 2.72 -13.75 46.66
C THR A 552 2.50 -12.57 45.72
N VAL A 553 3.46 -11.65 45.68
CA VAL A 553 3.54 -10.62 44.65
C VAL A 553 4.48 -11.12 43.57
N CYS A 554 4.12 -10.97 42.30
CA CYS A 554 5.00 -11.25 41.18
C CYS A 554 5.26 -9.97 40.38
N ASP A 555 6.48 -9.80 39.90
CA ASP A 555 6.92 -8.72 39.02
C ASP A 555 7.58 -9.32 37.78
N ASN A 556 7.16 -8.89 36.60
CA ASN A 556 7.90 -9.13 35.36
C ASN A 556 8.16 -7.81 34.66
N ARG A 557 9.38 -7.29 34.83
CA ARG A 557 9.80 -6.01 34.24
C ARG A 557 9.80 -6.02 32.71
N GLY A 558 9.84 -7.19 32.07
CA GLY A 558 9.67 -7.33 30.62
C GLY A 558 8.31 -6.83 30.11
N ILE A 559 7.30 -6.80 30.99
CA ILE A 559 5.92 -6.36 30.70
C ILE A 559 5.71 -4.89 31.09
N CYS A 560 6.61 -4.31 31.88
CA CYS A 560 6.40 -2.99 32.47
C CYS A 560 6.39 -1.89 31.39
N GLN A 561 5.32 -1.10 31.35
CA GLN A 561 5.26 0.10 30.51
C GLN A 561 5.84 1.35 31.18
N HIS A 562 6.38 1.21 32.39
CA HIS A 562 6.96 2.29 33.21
C HIS A 562 5.98 3.44 33.52
N SER A 563 4.74 3.11 33.91
CA SER A 563 3.70 4.12 34.20
C SER A 563 3.82 4.85 35.54
N GLY A 564 4.72 4.43 36.43
CA GLY A 564 4.94 5.06 37.74
C GLY A 564 3.90 4.74 38.83
N PHE A 565 2.66 4.35 38.50
CA PHE A 565 1.59 4.10 39.51
C PHE A 565 2.03 3.34 40.77
N CYS A 566 2.79 2.24 40.65
CA CYS A 566 3.23 1.47 41.82
C CYS A 566 4.24 2.21 42.69
N THR A 567 5.25 2.86 42.08
CA THR A 567 6.30 3.59 42.79
C THR A 567 5.82 4.93 43.32
N ASP A 568 4.84 5.55 42.67
CA ASP A 568 4.35 6.88 43.03
C ASP A 568 3.27 6.80 44.13
N GLU A 569 2.42 5.76 44.10
CA GLU A 569 1.29 5.62 45.02
C GLU A 569 1.59 4.71 46.23
N LEU A 570 2.58 3.81 46.13
CA LEU A 570 2.99 2.91 47.23
C LEU A 570 4.53 2.69 47.29
N PRO A 571 5.33 3.77 47.42
CA PRO A 571 6.79 3.71 47.39
C PRO A 571 7.42 2.90 48.54
N GLU A 572 6.71 2.71 49.65
CA GLU A 572 7.18 1.88 50.75
C GLU A 572 7.27 0.39 50.38
N VAL A 573 6.41 -0.07 49.44
CA VAL A 573 6.41 -1.44 48.92
C VAL A 573 7.20 -1.53 47.61
N PHE A 574 6.99 -0.64 46.66
CA PHE A 574 7.60 -0.69 45.32
C PHE A 574 8.74 0.33 45.20
N ARG A 575 9.97 -0.14 45.41
CA ARG A 575 11.13 0.71 45.70
C ARG A 575 11.97 0.99 44.46
N LEU A 576 11.74 2.13 43.82
CA LEU A 576 12.55 2.55 42.67
C LEU A 576 14.04 2.64 43.03
N GLY A 577 14.89 1.98 42.25
CA GLY A 577 16.35 2.00 42.42
C GLY A 577 16.89 1.17 43.59
N LYS A 578 16.06 0.33 44.24
CA LYS A 578 16.49 -0.59 45.31
C LYS A 578 16.14 -2.04 44.96
N GLU A 579 17.00 -2.96 45.37
CA GLU A 579 16.73 -4.41 45.28
C GLU A 579 16.67 -5.04 46.69
N PRO A 580 15.70 -5.91 47.00
CA PRO A 580 14.60 -6.31 46.12
C PRO A 580 13.63 -5.14 45.85
N PHE A 581 13.14 -5.04 44.61
CA PHE A 581 12.21 -3.98 44.23
C PHE A 581 10.90 -3.98 45.03
N VAL A 582 10.38 -5.16 45.37
CA VAL A 582 9.18 -5.31 46.21
C VAL A 582 9.59 -5.59 47.65
N ASP A 583 9.06 -4.80 48.58
CA ASP A 583 9.03 -5.08 50.01
C ASP A 583 7.62 -5.48 50.42
N GLN A 584 7.33 -6.78 50.35
CA GLN A 584 6.01 -7.34 50.63
C GLN A 584 5.60 -7.25 52.11
N THR A 585 6.49 -6.77 52.99
CA THR A 585 6.23 -6.60 54.43
C THR A 585 5.85 -5.16 54.80
N ALA A 586 6.08 -4.20 53.90
CA ALA A 586 5.91 -2.79 54.19
C ALA A 586 4.44 -2.31 54.24
N ALA A 587 3.49 -3.11 53.77
CA ALA A 587 2.06 -2.80 53.82
C ALA A 587 1.19 -4.06 53.95
N SER A 588 -0.11 -3.87 54.22
CA SER A 588 -1.05 -4.99 54.26
C SER A 588 -1.24 -5.63 52.88
N GLY A 589 -1.49 -6.94 52.83
CA GLY A 589 -1.75 -7.66 51.59
C GLY A 589 -2.91 -7.07 50.78
N GLU A 590 -3.91 -6.49 51.44
CA GLU A 590 -5.02 -5.79 50.77
C GLU A 590 -4.55 -4.53 50.03
N ARG A 591 -3.74 -3.67 50.68
CA ARG A 591 -3.17 -2.47 50.03
C ARG A 591 -2.27 -2.85 48.87
N ILE A 592 -1.43 -3.88 49.05
CA ILE A 592 -0.55 -4.39 48.00
C ILE A 592 -1.38 -4.93 46.83
N SER A 593 -2.41 -5.75 47.09
CA SER A 593 -3.30 -6.28 46.06
C SER A 593 -4.02 -5.19 45.27
N GLN A 594 -4.53 -4.16 45.94
CA GLN A 594 -5.16 -3.01 45.30
C GLN A 594 -4.17 -2.26 44.41
N GLN A 595 -2.92 -2.07 44.88
CA GLN A 595 -1.88 -1.40 44.09
C GLN A 595 -1.45 -2.23 42.87
N THR A 596 -1.27 -3.55 43.02
CA THR A 596 -0.91 -4.42 41.89
C THR A 596 -1.98 -4.41 40.80
N LYS A 597 -3.27 -4.37 41.17
CA LYS A 597 -4.40 -4.27 40.23
C LYS A 597 -4.45 -2.95 39.45
N ARG A 598 -3.77 -1.91 39.94
CA ARG A 598 -3.64 -0.63 39.23
C ARG A 598 -2.51 -0.64 38.21
N CYS A 599 -1.66 -1.67 38.16
CA CYS A 599 -0.60 -1.80 37.17
C CYS A 599 -1.21 -1.90 35.77
N PRO A 600 -1.12 -0.87 34.92
CA PRO A 600 -1.87 -0.83 33.66
C PRO A 600 -1.37 -1.85 32.63
N SER A 601 -0.07 -2.20 32.66
CA SER A 601 0.48 -3.20 31.73
C SER A 601 0.32 -4.64 32.22
N GLY A 602 -0.10 -4.85 33.47
CA GLY A 602 -0.16 -6.18 34.08
C GLY A 602 1.21 -6.79 34.39
N ALA A 603 2.25 -5.96 34.53
CA ALA A 603 3.59 -6.41 34.92
C ALA A 603 3.66 -6.88 36.39
N LEU A 604 2.80 -6.33 37.23
CA LEU A 604 2.61 -6.76 38.60
C LEU A 604 1.38 -7.68 38.68
N SER A 605 1.53 -8.80 39.36
CA SER A 605 0.40 -9.67 39.73
C SER A 605 0.45 -10.06 41.19
N PHE A 606 -0.71 -10.47 41.71
CA PHE A 606 -0.89 -10.82 43.11
C PHE A 606 -1.71 -12.09 43.20
N SER A 607 -1.26 -13.05 44.00
CA SER A 607 -2.00 -14.28 44.27
C SER A 607 -2.09 -14.53 45.78
N PHE A 608 -3.27 -14.85 46.26
CA PHE A 608 -3.48 -15.37 47.61
C PHE A 608 -3.03 -16.82 47.68
N ALA A 609 -2.47 -17.22 48.82
CA ALA A 609 -2.12 -18.60 49.13
C ALA A 609 -3.36 -19.52 49.09
N ASN A 610 -4.54 -18.99 49.44
CA ASN A 610 -5.82 -19.66 49.24
C ASN A 610 -6.34 -19.42 47.80
N PRO A 611 -6.40 -20.46 46.93
CA PRO A 611 -6.85 -20.30 45.55
C PRO A 611 -8.28 -19.78 45.42
N LYS A 612 -9.15 -20.01 46.42
CA LYS A 612 -10.55 -19.54 46.41
C LYS A 612 -10.68 -18.02 46.49
N LEU A 613 -9.63 -17.31 46.92
CA LEU A 613 -9.59 -15.85 47.00
C LEU A 613 -9.10 -15.19 45.70
N ASN A 614 -8.56 -15.98 44.76
CA ASN A 614 -8.10 -15.50 43.45
C ASN A 614 -9.24 -15.52 42.44
N LEU A 615 -10.32 -14.78 42.71
CA LEU A 615 -11.47 -14.70 41.82
C LEU A 615 -11.12 -13.90 40.56
N PRO A 616 -11.55 -14.34 39.36
CA PRO A 616 -11.35 -13.60 38.13
C PRO A 616 -12.12 -12.27 38.19
N VAL A 617 -11.46 -11.18 37.80
CA VAL A 617 -12.09 -9.87 37.66
C VAL A 617 -12.87 -9.87 36.34
N ILE A 618 -14.18 -9.67 36.42
CA ILE A 618 -15.04 -9.55 35.25
C ILE A 618 -15.21 -8.06 34.95
N ASN A 619 -14.43 -7.55 34.01
CA ASN A 619 -14.58 -6.19 33.48
C ASN A 619 -15.21 -6.26 32.08
N GLU A 620 -15.92 -5.21 31.70
CA GLU A 620 -16.41 -5.06 30.33
C GLU A 620 -15.23 -4.84 29.37
N PRO A 621 -15.19 -5.53 28.21
CA PRO A 621 -14.18 -5.33 27.17
C PRO A 621 -14.03 -3.86 26.81
N THR A 622 -12.86 -3.27 27.10
CA THR A 622 -12.62 -1.84 26.91
C THR A 622 -11.22 -1.57 26.39
N ILE A 623 -11.11 -0.69 25.40
CA ILE A 623 -9.83 -0.12 24.93
C ILE A 623 -9.84 1.37 25.23
N THR A 624 -8.83 1.85 25.97
CA THR A 624 -8.64 3.29 26.25
C THR A 624 -7.37 3.79 25.60
N VAL A 625 -7.47 4.85 24.80
CA VAL A 625 -6.34 5.56 24.20
C VAL A 625 -5.71 6.45 25.25
N SER A 626 -4.51 6.11 25.73
CA SER A 626 -3.80 6.99 26.68
C SER A 626 -3.28 8.23 25.96
N LYS A 627 -3.37 9.40 26.62
CA LYS A 627 -2.74 10.64 26.13
C LYS A 627 -1.26 10.40 25.87
N ASN A 628 -0.80 10.66 24.64
CA ASN A 628 0.61 10.51 24.23
C ASN A 628 1.22 9.13 24.57
N GLY A 629 0.39 8.10 24.73
CA GLY A 629 0.81 6.82 25.29
C GLY A 629 0.12 5.63 24.64
N PRO A 630 0.17 4.45 25.27
CA PRO A 630 -0.33 3.21 24.69
C PRO A 630 -1.86 3.08 24.73
N TYR A 631 -2.37 2.08 24.02
CA TYR A 631 -3.71 1.56 24.30
C TYR A 631 -3.70 0.78 25.60
N ARG A 632 -4.63 1.09 26.51
CA ARG A 632 -4.91 0.30 27.72
C ARG A 632 -6.08 -0.61 27.43
N VAL A 633 -5.85 -1.91 27.49
CA VAL A 633 -6.86 -2.93 27.22
C VAL A 633 -7.30 -3.54 28.55
N LYS A 634 -8.61 -3.72 28.74
CA LYS A 634 -9.23 -4.34 29.93
C LYS A 634 -10.39 -5.25 29.54
N GLY A 635 -10.84 -6.11 30.45
CA GLY A 635 -12.01 -6.96 30.24
C GLY A 635 -11.71 -8.26 29.50
N SER A 636 -10.50 -8.79 29.67
CA SER A 636 -10.11 -10.10 29.11
C SER A 636 -10.26 -10.22 27.59
N ILE A 637 -10.05 -9.12 26.87
CA ILE A 637 -10.03 -9.13 25.40
C ILE A 637 -8.88 -10.04 24.94
N LYS A 638 -9.20 -11.02 24.09
CA LYS A 638 -8.22 -11.96 23.55
C LYS A 638 -7.19 -11.21 22.70
N LEU A 639 -5.90 -11.47 22.90
CA LEU A 639 -4.83 -10.94 22.07
C LEU A 639 -4.11 -12.08 21.37
N ASP A 640 -3.99 -11.99 20.05
CA ASP A 640 -3.24 -12.93 19.23
C ASP A 640 -1.74 -12.58 19.24
N ALA A 641 -1.09 -12.76 20.39
CA ALA A 641 0.34 -12.54 20.58
C ALA A 641 0.89 -13.35 21.75
N ASP A 642 2.19 -13.64 21.72
CA ASP A 642 2.87 -14.32 22.83
C ASP A 642 3.01 -13.41 24.04
N PHE A 643 2.33 -13.79 25.13
CA PHE A 643 2.49 -13.17 26.43
C PHE A 643 3.75 -13.66 27.13
N LEU A 644 4.43 -12.75 27.82
CA LEU A 644 5.54 -13.08 28.72
C LEU A 644 5.04 -13.80 29.98
N GLU A 645 5.95 -14.45 30.72
CA GLU A 645 5.58 -15.21 31.91
C GLU A 645 4.91 -14.31 32.97
N GLY A 646 3.77 -14.76 33.51
CA GLY A 646 3.04 -14.03 34.56
C GLY A 646 2.24 -12.81 34.08
N ALA A 647 2.17 -12.57 32.75
CA ALA A 647 1.39 -11.48 32.19
C ALA A 647 -0.11 -11.62 32.46
N SER A 648 -0.75 -10.49 32.75
CA SER A 648 -2.21 -10.43 32.88
C SER A 648 -2.88 -10.61 31.51
N LYS A 649 -3.86 -11.52 31.48
CA LYS A 649 -4.80 -11.67 30.35
C LYS A 649 -6.04 -10.79 30.49
N GLU A 650 -6.28 -10.26 31.68
CA GLU A 650 -7.44 -9.40 31.94
C GLU A 650 -7.19 -7.96 31.47
N HIS A 651 -5.98 -7.45 31.70
CA HIS A 651 -5.57 -6.12 31.27
C HIS A 651 -4.10 -6.09 30.84
N TYR A 652 -3.79 -5.31 29.82
CA TYR A 652 -2.44 -5.15 29.28
C TYR A 652 -2.36 -3.84 28.47
N THR A 653 -1.15 -3.47 28.05
CA THR A 653 -0.95 -2.27 27.22
C THR A 653 -0.24 -2.53 25.91
N LEU A 654 -0.78 -1.97 24.84
CA LEU A 654 -0.29 -2.13 23.48
C LEU A 654 0.39 -0.85 22.98
N CYS A 655 1.54 -1.02 22.31
CA CYS A 655 2.33 0.07 21.77
C CYS A 655 1.57 0.82 20.67
N ARG A 656 1.49 2.15 20.81
CA ARG A 656 0.82 3.02 19.84
C ARG A 656 1.76 3.91 19.02
N CYS A 657 3.00 4.09 19.51
CA CYS A 657 3.99 4.97 18.90
C CYS A 657 4.91 4.28 17.88
N GLY A 658 4.75 2.97 17.66
CA GLY A 658 5.66 2.18 16.83
C GLY A 658 7.04 1.91 17.43
N GLY A 659 7.44 2.55 18.54
CA GLY A 659 8.80 2.51 19.07
C GLY A 659 9.17 1.33 19.99
N SER A 660 8.20 0.64 20.59
CA SER A 660 8.49 -0.35 21.65
C SER A 660 9.40 -1.49 21.19
N LYS A 661 10.42 -1.84 21.97
CA LYS A 661 11.29 -2.99 21.70
C LYS A 661 10.59 -4.33 21.97
N ASN A 662 9.51 -4.31 22.76
CA ASN A 662 8.70 -5.48 23.11
C ASN A 662 7.32 -5.49 22.40
N LYS A 663 7.26 -4.94 21.17
CA LYS A 663 6.05 -4.96 20.34
C LYS A 663 5.41 -6.38 20.30
N PRO A 664 4.08 -6.51 20.41
CA PRO A 664 3.07 -5.45 20.41
C PRO A 664 2.88 -4.73 21.75
N PHE A 665 3.51 -5.16 22.83
CA PHE A 665 3.35 -4.55 24.16
C PHE A 665 4.08 -3.21 24.25
N CYS A 666 3.58 -2.30 25.09
CA CYS A 666 4.25 -1.04 25.37
C CYS A 666 5.32 -1.23 26.47
N ASP A 667 6.53 -0.74 26.22
CA ASP A 667 7.67 -0.76 27.15
C ASP A 667 8.06 0.65 27.63
N GLY A 668 7.19 1.64 27.43
CA GLY A 668 7.46 3.04 27.79
C GLY A 668 8.27 3.84 26.76
N THR A 669 8.71 3.25 25.63
CA THR A 669 9.53 3.94 24.62
C THR A 669 8.90 5.24 24.07
N HIS A 670 7.57 5.38 24.13
CA HIS A 670 6.86 6.58 23.70
C HIS A 670 7.29 7.87 24.42
N TRP A 671 7.77 7.79 25.68
CA TRP A 671 8.33 8.93 26.40
C TRP A 671 9.63 9.41 25.77
N TYR A 672 10.54 8.50 25.44
CA TYR A 672 11.84 8.83 24.86
C TYR A 672 11.73 9.29 23.40
N ASN A 673 10.72 8.79 22.68
CA ASN A 673 10.44 9.21 21.31
C ASN A 673 9.60 10.50 21.23
N ASN A 674 9.24 11.11 22.37
CA ASN A 674 8.36 12.29 22.44
C ASN A 674 7.07 12.11 21.61
N PHE A 675 6.45 10.93 21.69
CA PHE A 675 5.26 10.64 20.91
C PHE A 675 4.10 11.54 21.34
N THR A 676 3.50 12.26 20.39
CA THR A 676 2.34 13.13 20.63
C THR A 676 1.12 12.70 19.83
N ASP A 677 -0.05 12.91 20.44
CA ASP A 677 -1.35 12.81 19.79
C ASP A 677 -2.32 13.79 20.44
N ASP A 678 -2.30 15.03 19.95
CA ASP A 678 -3.08 16.13 20.54
C ASP A 678 -4.58 16.04 20.24
N LYS A 679 -4.97 15.16 19.30
CA LYS A 679 -6.37 14.95 18.92
C LYS A 679 -7.14 14.04 19.91
N ASN A 680 -6.46 13.33 20.81
CA ASN A 680 -7.06 12.32 21.72
C ASN A 680 -6.76 12.52 23.20
#